data_AF-A0A1H6TTZ1-F1
#
_entry.id   AF-A0A1H6TTZ1-F1
#
_cell.length_a   1.000
_cell.length_b   1.000
_cell.length_c   1.000
_cell.angle_alpha   90.00
_cell.angle_beta   90.00
_cell.angle_gamma   90.00
#
_symmetry.space_group_name_H-M   'P 1'
#
loop_
_entity.id
_entity.type
_entity.pdbx_description
1 polymer ?
#
loop_
_entity_poly.entity_id
_entity_poly.type
_entity_poly.pdbx_seq_one_letter_code
_entity_poly.pdbx_strand_id
1 'polypeptide(L)'
;MSTNSSFFVPYKYLLSFYLVLNIVLRIILINHPITTSSFSVLELLSIFALGILRDAVIFSLGYIVFWLYFIFLSNNKYSKPYGYIIFAILLGLWGWVTFGKTIFNEYGGVIPEIAITFLSIKMAFFGLCLFFPNQRLKIRKINYAFVLFLFTLVLLQNTISEFFFWNEFGVRYNFIAVDYLVYTNEVIGNIIESYPVVPLFIGIGITTLLVTYFIYKKTVYVVENIVPLGNKVLLSVCYFFIFGFSLALVNKIMTPLNTNNIFTEELESNGMFKFYQAFNNSVIDYLKFYNTLPQEEVATNLKTFYPSYTGGESLLRTIQGDTVTSKKNVVLISIESLSADFMEYYGNDKKLTPFLDSLATKSVFFANTYATGNRTVRGLEAITMCIPPSPGESVVKRKDNKDKFTTGSVFAKNGYAVKYLYGGDAYFDNMQDFFGGNKYDIVDKSDFTPNEITFQNIWGVADGDMAKKAIKVMDKEYQSGKPFFNHIMTVSNHRPFTYPDGVIDTSDLSNDRDKGVRYTDYSIKKFFELAQKQPWYNNTVFVILADHCASSAGKTELPLDKYRIPAMIYAPEGLTPQKVDKMISQIDVMPTLLGILNFNYESKFFGVDVLKEDYVPRAFIATYQDLGYIRDNTLTILSPNQKIKQYSFKDNKIDVLVTPLDEIKQPKQKYVNEAISFYQFTATQLQNKQYNK
;
A
#
# COMPACT_ATOMS: atom_id res chain seq x y z
N MET A 1 5.94 -6.52 -56.14
CA MET A 1 6.82 -6.06 -55.03
C MET A 1 6.23 -4.77 -54.50
N SER A 2 5.89 -4.53 -53.23
CA SER A 2 5.79 -5.36 -52.03
C SER A 2 4.65 -4.81 -51.14
N THR A 3 3.50 -5.48 -51.08
CA THR A 3 2.65 -5.38 -49.89
C THR A 3 3.37 -6.18 -48.81
N ASN A 4 4.30 -5.52 -48.10
CA ASN A 4 5.12 -6.12 -47.06
C ASN A 4 4.23 -6.85 -46.05
N SER A 5 4.13 -8.18 -46.16
CA SER A 5 3.50 -9.08 -45.19
C SER A 5 4.35 -9.16 -43.92
N SER A 6 4.73 -8.01 -43.37
CA SER A 6 5.62 -7.91 -42.23
C SER A 6 4.83 -7.91 -40.93
N PHE A 7 5.30 -8.67 -39.94
CA PHE A 7 4.75 -8.59 -38.58
C PHE A 7 5.03 -7.23 -37.89
N PHE A 8 5.77 -6.31 -38.55
CA PHE A 8 5.86 -4.91 -38.12
C PHE A 8 4.59 -4.09 -38.40
N VAL A 9 3.69 -4.57 -39.26
CA VAL A 9 2.42 -3.87 -39.54
C VAL A 9 1.50 -3.94 -38.31
N PRO A 10 1.20 -5.13 -37.75
CA PRO A 10 0.53 -5.24 -36.45
C PRO A 10 1.24 -4.46 -35.33
N TYR A 11 2.57 -4.52 -35.26
CA TYR A 11 3.36 -3.74 -34.30
C TYR A 11 3.04 -2.25 -34.37
N LYS A 12 3.03 -1.65 -35.58
CA LYS A 12 2.74 -0.22 -35.76
C LYS A 12 1.35 0.15 -35.23
N TYR A 13 0.32 -0.62 -35.56
CA TYR A 13 -1.06 -0.32 -35.13
C TYR A 13 -1.24 -0.48 -33.62
N LEU A 14 -0.68 -1.54 -33.04
CA LEU A 14 -0.75 -1.79 -31.60
C LEU A 14 0.07 -0.78 -30.80
N LEU A 15 1.26 -0.40 -31.28
CA LEU A 15 2.07 0.67 -30.68
C LEU A 15 1.30 1.99 -30.73
N SER A 16 0.73 2.34 -31.89
CA SER A 16 -0.04 3.59 -32.04
C SER A 16 -1.23 3.61 -31.08
N PHE A 17 -1.96 2.51 -30.97
CA PHE A 17 -3.06 2.39 -30.01
C PHE A 17 -2.58 2.57 -28.56
N TYR A 18 -1.49 1.91 -28.18
CA TYR A 18 -0.91 2.03 -26.84
C TYR A 18 -0.45 3.46 -26.51
N LEU A 19 0.18 4.15 -27.46
CA LEU A 19 0.59 5.54 -27.29
C LEU A 19 -0.62 6.46 -27.14
N VAL A 20 -1.68 6.27 -27.94
CA VAL A 20 -2.93 7.04 -27.81
C VAL A 20 -3.56 6.81 -26.44
N LEU A 21 -3.66 5.57 -25.97
CA LEU A 21 -4.19 5.24 -24.64
C LEU A 21 -3.44 6.00 -23.54
N ASN A 22 -2.11 5.98 -23.57
CA ASN A 22 -1.31 6.61 -22.53
C ASN A 22 -1.31 8.15 -22.62
N ILE A 23 -1.42 8.73 -23.82
CA ILE A 23 -1.61 10.19 -23.99
C ILE A 23 -2.95 10.62 -23.40
N VAL A 24 -4.03 9.91 -23.74
CA VAL A 24 -5.37 10.19 -23.21
C VAL A 24 -5.39 10.02 -21.70
N LEU A 25 -4.79 8.95 -21.17
CA LEU A 25 -4.66 8.74 -19.73
C LEU A 25 -3.96 9.94 -19.07
N ARG A 26 -2.80 10.39 -19.57
CA ARG A 26 -2.10 11.56 -19.01
C ARG A 26 -2.95 12.82 -19.00
N ILE A 27 -3.71 13.08 -20.07
CA ILE A 27 -4.64 14.23 -20.11
C ILE A 27 -5.71 14.11 -19.01
N ILE A 28 -6.29 12.92 -18.83
CA ILE A 28 -7.28 12.67 -17.77
C ILE A 28 -6.65 12.86 -16.40
N LEU A 29 -5.47 12.28 -16.16
CA LEU A 29 -4.80 12.31 -14.87
C LEU A 29 -4.34 13.74 -14.48
N ILE A 30 -3.85 14.55 -15.42
CA ILE A 30 -3.51 15.96 -15.19
C ILE A 30 -4.70 16.75 -14.66
N ASN A 31 -5.91 16.47 -15.17
CA ASN A 31 -7.13 17.17 -14.82
C ASN A 31 -7.91 16.48 -13.69
N HIS A 32 -7.32 15.47 -13.05
CA HIS A 32 -7.99 14.73 -11.99
C HIS A 32 -8.04 15.54 -10.69
N PRO A 33 -9.14 15.54 -9.90
CA PRO A 33 -9.25 16.31 -8.66
C PRO A 33 -8.15 16.05 -7.63
N ILE A 34 -7.62 14.82 -7.58
CA ILE A 34 -6.51 14.45 -6.69
C ILE A 34 -5.18 15.12 -7.07
N THR A 35 -5.04 15.56 -8.32
CA THR A 35 -3.84 16.18 -8.88
C THR A 35 -3.86 17.68 -8.56
N THR A 36 -3.44 18.00 -7.33
CA THR A 36 -3.47 19.35 -6.75
C THR A 36 -2.25 20.19 -7.15
N SER A 37 -1.83 20.13 -8.42
CA SER A 37 -0.59 20.79 -8.91
C SER A 37 -0.82 21.59 -10.20
N SER A 38 0.04 22.59 -10.40
CA SER A 38 0.12 23.36 -11.65
C SER A 38 1.41 23.00 -12.38
N PHE A 39 1.34 22.80 -13.70
CA PHE A 39 2.48 22.36 -14.50
C PHE A 39 3.04 23.50 -15.36
N SER A 40 4.35 23.68 -15.33
CA SER A 40 5.08 24.54 -16.25
C SER A 40 5.13 23.95 -17.67
N VAL A 41 5.49 24.77 -18.66
CA VAL A 41 5.65 24.30 -20.06
C VAL A 41 6.70 23.18 -20.16
N LEU A 42 7.79 23.28 -19.40
CA LEU A 42 8.84 22.26 -19.39
C LEU A 42 8.35 20.94 -18.78
N GLU A 43 7.56 21.00 -17.71
CA GLU A 43 6.97 19.81 -17.10
C GLU A 43 5.96 19.15 -18.03
N LEU A 44 5.10 19.93 -18.70
CA LEU A 44 4.18 19.40 -19.71
C LEU A 44 4.93 18.74 -20.87
N LEU A 45 6.01 19.36 -21.35
CA LEU A 45 6.87 18.76 -22.36
C LEU A 45 7.47 17.44 -21.88
N SER A 46 7.91 17.35 -20.62
CA SER A 46 8.40 16.08 -20.07
C SER A 46 7.31 15.01 -20.00
N ILE A 47 6.17 15.36 -19.41
CA ILE A 47 5.01 14.46 -19.23
C ILE A 47 4.63 13.80 -20.56
N PHE A 48 4.57 14.57 -21.64
CA PHE A 48 4.16 14.05 -22.94
C PHE A 48 5.32 13.50 -23.77
N ALA A 49 6.42 14.23 -23.96
CA ALA A 49 7.51 13.79 -24.84
C ALA A 49 8.30 12.63 -24.26
N LEU A 50 8.73 12.74 -22.99
CA LEU A 50 9.44 11.66 -22.31
C LEU A 50 8.49 10.50 -22.01
N GLY A 51 7.24 10.78 -21.66
CA GLY A 51 6.18 9.78 -21.51
C GLY A 51 5.99 8.91 -22.77
N ILE A 52 5.82 9.53 -23.94
CA ILE A 52 5.68 8.81 -25.22
C ILE A 52 6.90 7.94 -25.53
N LEU A 53 8.11 8.47 -25.30
CA LEU A 53 9.36 7.73 -25.52
C LEU A 53 9.42 6.50 -24.61
N ARG A 54 9.10 6.67 -23.32
CA ARG A 54 9.06 5.58 -22.34
C ARG A 54 8.03 4.52 -22.73
N ASP A 55 6.82 4.94 -23.10
CA ASP A 55 5.76 4.02 -23.53
C ASP A 55 6.19 3.21 -24.76
N ALA A 56 6.83 3.85 -25.75
CA ALA A 56 7.32 3.15 -26.95
C ALA A 56 8.39 2.10 -26.64
N VAL A 57 9.30 2.40 -25.70
CA VAL A 57 10.32 1.46 -25.22
C VAL A 57 9.67 0.27 -24.52
N ILE A 58 8.75 0.51 -23.57
CA ILE A 58 8.08 -0.57 -22.83
C ILE A 58 7.22 -1.43 -23.75
N PHE A 59 6.47 -0.82 -24.66
CA PHE A 59 5.70 -1.56 -25.66
C PHE A 59 6.60 -2.47 -26.50
N SER A 60 7.75 -1.95 -26.94
CA SER A 60 8.70 -2.71 -27.77
C SER A 60 9.29 -3.91 -27.04
N LEU A 61 9.53 -3.80 -25.73
CA LEU A 61 9.94 -4.94 -24.90
C LEU A 61 8.79 -5.95 -24.74
N GLY A 62 7.58 -5.49 -24.43
CA GLY A 62 6.41 -6.34 -24.22
C GLY A 62 5.90 -7.03 -25.50
N TYR A 63 6.17 -6.47 -26.68
CA TYR A 63 5.75 -7.03 -27.97
C TYR A 63 6.36 -8.40 -28.26
N ILE A 64 7.36 -8.85 -27.50
CA ILE A 64 8.02 -10.15 -27.71
C ILE A 64 7.02 -11.30 -27.67
N VAL A 65 5.99 -11.21 -26.82
CA VAL A 65 4.92 -12.21 -26.71
C VAL A 65 4.12 -12.31 -28.01
N PHE A 66 3.81 -11.17 -28.64
CA PHE A 66 3.06 -11.11 -29.90
C PHE A 66 3.96 -11.42 -31.12
N TRP A 67 5.24 -11.08 -31.05
CA TRP A 67 6.23 -11.50 -32.04
C TRP A 67 6.40 -13.03 -32.08
N LEU A 68 6.43 -13.70 -30.90
CA LEU A 68 6.48 -15.16 -30.80
C LEU A 68 5.32 -15.82 -31.58
N TYR A 69 4.13 -15.24 -31.56
CA TYR A 69 3.00 -15.73 -32.35
C TYR A 69 3.32 -15.79 -33.86
N PHE A 70 3.92 -14.74 -34.42
CA PHE A 70 4.20 -14.65 -35.85
C PHE A 70 5.30 -15.59 -36.32
N ILE A 71 6.37 -15.78 -35.54
CA ILE A 71 7.47 -16.66 -35.95
C ILE A 71 7.01 -18.11 -36.10
N PHE A 72 6.05 -18.56 -35.29
CA PHE A 72 5.51 -19.93 -35.34
C PHE A 72 4.40 -20.14 -36.38
N LEU A 73 4.02 -19.13 -37.17
CA LEU A 73 3.04 -19.30 -38.26
C LEU A 73 3.64 -20.09 -39.43
N SER A 74 3.23 -21.33 -39.65
CA SER A 74 3.73 -22.12 -40.78
C SER A 74 2.69 -23.15 -41.19
N ASN A 75 2.64 -23.48 -42.48
CA ASN A 75 1.88 -24.64 -42.97
C ASN A 75 2.66 -25.94 -42.79
N ASN A 76 4.00 -25.90 -42.88
CA ASN A 76 4.86 -27.09 -42.86
C ASN A 76 4.77 -27.87 -41.56
N LYS A 77 4.48 -27.19 -40.44
CA LYS A 77 4.33 -27.83 -39.12
C LYS A 77 3.10 -28.75 -39.01
N TYR A 78 2.18 -28.71 -39.98
CA TYR A 78 1.02 -29.59 -40.03
C TYR A 78 1.21 -30.78 -40.99
N SER A 79 2.35 -30.86 -41.67
CA SER A 79 2.68 -31.96 -42.59
C SER A 79 3.09 -33.22 -41.82
N LYS A 80 2.87 -34.41 -42.41
CA LYS A 80 3.33 -35.68 -41.83
C LYS A 80 4.88 -35.79 -41.89
N PRO A 81 5.54 -36.38 -40.87
CA PRO A 81 4.97 -36.85 -39.60
C PRO A 81 4.84 -35.75 -38.53
N TYR A 82 5.49 -34.60 -38.75
CA TYR A 82 5.69 -33.55 -37.74
C TYR A 82 4.40 -33.00 -37.11
N GLY A 83 3.32 -32.83 -37.89
CA GLY A 83 2.05 -32.33 -37.36
C GLY A 83 1.46 -33.22 -36.27
N TYR A 84 1.53 -34.54 -36.44
CA TYR A 84 1.04 -35.50 -35.46
C TYR A 84 1.95 -35.57 -34.24
N ILE A 85 3.27 -35.49 -34.45
CA ILE A 85 4.25 -35.44 -33.36
C ILE A 85 4.01 -34.21 -32.48
N ILE A 86 3.90 -33.02 -33.09
CA ILE A 86 3.66 -31.77 -32.34
C ILE A 86 2.31 -31.83 -31.61
N PHE A 87 1.27 -32.36 -32.25
CA PHE A 87 -0.04 -32.49 -31.60
C PHE A 87 0.00 -33.48 -30.43
N ALA A 88 0.70 -34.61 -30.56
CA ALA A 88 0.91 -35.55 -29.47
C ALA A 88 1.69 -34.94 -28.29
N ILE A 89 2.72 -34.14 -28.58
CA ILE A 89 3.46 -33.39 -27.55
C ILE A 89 2.53 -32.38 -26.85
N LEU A 90 1.74 -31.61 -27.59
CA LEU A 90 0.79 -30.65 -27.00
C LEU A 90 -0.27 -31.34 -26.14
N LEU A 91 -0.80 -32.48 -26.60
CA LEU A 91 -1.75 -33.30 -25.85
C LEU A 91 -1.12 -33.88 -24.58
N GLY A 92 0.11 -34.38 -24.67
CA GLY A 92 0.87 -34.88 -23.52
C GLY A 92 1.17 -33.79 -22.50
N LEU A 93 1.61 -32.60 -22.94
CA LEU A 93 1.82 -31.45 -22.07
C LEU A 93 0.53 -30.98 -21.42
N TRP A 94 -0.56 -30.89 -22.18
CA TRP A 94 -1.88 -30.56 -21.65
C TRP A 94 -2.33 -31.56 -20.59
N GLY A 95 -2.21 -32.86 -20.86
CA GLY A 95 -2.55 -33.92 -19.90
C GLY A 95 -1.66 -33.87 -18.65
N TRP A 96 -0.35 -33.66 -18.82
CA TRP A 96 0.59 -33.54 -17.71
C TRP A 96 0.30 -32.34 -16.81
N VAL A 97 -0.04 -31.17 -17.38
CA VAL A 97 -0.40 -29.97 -16.59
C VAL A 97 -1.78 -30.08 -15.97
N THR A 98 -2.74 -30.71 -16.65
CA THR A 98 -4.12 -30.84 -16.16
C THR A 98 -4.26 -31.88 -15.05
N PHE A 99 -3.57 -33.02 -15.19
CA PHE A 99 -3.71 -34.16 -14.28
C PHE A 99 -2.49 -34.44 -13.41
N GLY A 100 -1.32 -33.88 -13.75
CA GLY A 100 -0.09 -34.02 -12.98
C GLY A 100 0.07 -32.94 -11.93
N LYS A 101 0.91 -33.21 -10.93
CA LYS A 101 1.41 -32.18 -9.99
C LYS A 101 2.62 -31.53 -10.64
N THR A 102 2.41 -30.37 -11.25
CA THR A 102 3.44 -29.60 -11.94
C THR A 102 3.89 -28.40 -11.10
N ILE A 103 4.95 -27.72 -11.55
CA ILE A 103 5.42 -26.48 -10.92
C ILE A 103 4.30 -25.41 -10.84
N PHE A 104 3.34 -25.41 -11.77
CA PHE A 104 2.21 -24.48 -11.71
C PHE A 104 1.34 -24.72 -10.48
N ASN A 105 1.21 -25.97 -10.02
CA ASN A 105 0.50 -26.32 -8.80
C ASN A 105 1.28 -25.91 -7.55
N GLU A 106 2.61 -25.88 -7.61
CA GLU A 106 3.45 -25.38 -6.51
C GLU A 106 3.34 -23.85 -6.35
N TYR A 107 3.14 -23.11 -7.45
CA TYR A 107 2.84 -21.68 -7.40
C TYR A 107 1.44 -21.36 -6.84
N GLY A 108 0.48 -22.30 -6.92
CA GLY A 108 -0.86 -22.15 -6.38
C GLY A 108 -1.72 -21.07 -7.04
N GLY A 109 -2.84 -20.72 -6.40
CA GLY A 109 -3.78 -19.70 -6.89
C GLY A 109 -4.38 -20.05 -8.25
N VAL A 110 -4.49 -19.05 -9.14
CA VAL A 110 -5.08 -19.18 -10.49
C VAL A 110 -4.07 -19.63 -11.57
N ILE A 111 -2.80 -19.85 -11.20
CA ILE A 111 -1.72 -20.15 -12.14
C ILE A 111 -1.93 -21.49 -12.86
N PRO A 112 -2.34 -22.59 -12.19
CA PRO A 112 -2.71 -23.83 -12.86
C PRO A 112 -3.80 -23.65 -13.91
N GLU A 113 -4.87 -22.92 -13.58
CA GLU A 113 -6.03 -22.68 -14.45
C GLU A 113 -5.63 -21.91 -15.70
N ILE A 114 -4.77 -20.89 -15.55
CA ILE A 114 -4.22 -20.12 -16.68
C ILE A 114 -3.39 -21.03 -17.59
N ALA A 115 -2.50 -21.86 -17.01
CA ALA A 115 -1.65 -22.76 -17.77
C ALA A 115 -2.48 -23.82 -18.54
N ILE A 116 -3.46 -24.44 -17.88
CA ILE A 116 -4.40 -25.39 -18.48
C ILE A 116 -5.19 -24.72 -19.60
N THR A 117 -5.74 -23.53 -19.35
CA THR A 117 -6.53 -22.78 -20.35
C THR A 117 -5.69 -22.44 -21.58
N PHE A 118 -4.47 -21.92 -21.38
CA PHE A 118 -3.56 -21.60 -22.47
C PHE A 118 -3.20 -22.83 -23.31
N LEU A 119 -2.86 -23.96 -22.66
CA LEU A 119 -2.55 -25.21 -23.35
C LEU A 119 -3.76 -25.77 -24.09
N SER A 120 -4.96 -25.70 -23.49
CA SER A 120 -6.23 -26.13 -24.09
C SER A 120 -6.49 -25.37 -25.39
N ILE A 121 -6.39 -24.03 -25.36
CA ILE A 121 -6.59 -23.17 -26.52
C ILE A 121 -5.55 -23.47 -27.60
N LYS A 122 -4.27 -23.58 -27.22
CA LYS A 122 -3.17 -23.86 -28.15
C LYS A 122 -3.33 -25.23 -28.82
N MET A 123 -3.68 -26.26 -28.05
CA MET A 123 -3.96 -27.61 -28.53
C MET A 123 -5.16 -27.61 -29.48
N ALA A 124 -6.27 -26.97 -29.11
CA ALA A 124 -7.48 -26.92 -29.92
C ALA A 124 -7.23 -26.24 -31.28
N PHE A 125 -6.64 -25.04 -31.31
CA PHE A 125 -6.34 -24.37 -32.57
C PHE A 125 -5.30 -25.11 -33.42
N PHE A 126 -4.32 -25.78 -32.78
CA PHE A 126 -3.35 -26.61 -33.51
C PHE A 126 -4.03 -27.83 -34.13
N GLY A 127 -4.85 -28.55 -33.37
CA GLY A 127 -5.62 -29.71 -33.82
C GLY A 127 -6.58 -29.36 -34.96
N LEU A 128 -7.33 -28.25 -34.83
CA LEU A 128 -8.20 -27.77 -35.90
C LEU A 128 -7.43 -27.51 -37.21
N CYS A 129 -6.26 -26.86 -37.13
CA CYS A 129 -5.43 -26.65 -38.31
C CYS A 129 -4.82 -27.96 -38.85
N LEU A 130 -4.52 -28.93 -37.99
CA LEU A 130 -3.96 -30.23 -38.38
C LEU A 130 -5.00 -31.07 -39.15
N PHE A 131 -6.18 -31.26 -38.56
CA PHE A 131 -7.22 -32.18 -39.04
C PHE A 131 -8.16 -31.57 -40.09
N PHE A 132 -8.25 -30.24 -40.19
CA PHE A 132 -9.07 -29.56 -41.21
C PHE A 132 -8.22 -28.69 -42.16
N PRO A 133 -7.44 -29.31 -43.07
CA PRO A 133 -6.50 -28.60 -43.94
C PRO A 133 -7.17 -27.51 -44.80
N ASN A 134 -8.37 -27.79 -45.30
CA ASN A 134 -9.14 -26.86 -46.15
C ASN A 134 -9.62 -25.61 -45.38
N GLN A 135 -9.70 -25.69 -44.05
CA GLN A 135 -10.15 -24.59 -43.19
C GLN A 135 -8.99 -23.83 -42.52
N ARG A 136 -7.73 -24.24 -42.75
CA ARG A 136 -6.54 -23.67 -42.07
C ARG A 136 -6.48 -22.15 -42.11
N LEU A 137 -6.79 -21.54 -43.25
CA LEU A 137 -6.76 -20.09 -43.38
C LEU A 137 -7.83 -19.44 -42.50
N LYS A 138 -9.05 -19.97 -42.50
CA LYS A 138 -10.16 -19.48 -41.66
C LYS A 138 -9.82 -19.64 -40.17
N ILE A 139 -9.32 -20.80 -39.77
CA ILE A 139 -8.92 -21.08 -38.38
C ILE A 139 -7.78 -20.14 -37.94
N ARG A 140 -6.78 -19.92 -38.79
CA ARG A 140 -5.68 -18.98 -38.51
C ARG A 140 -6.17 -17.54 -38.36
N LYS A 141 -7.10 -17.10 -39.20
CA LYS A 141 -7.75 -15.79 -39.10
C LYS A 141 -8.49 -15.62 -37.77
N ILE A 142 -9.22 -16.64 -37.33
CA ILE A 142 -9.91 -16.64 -36.03
C ILE A 142 -8.91 -16.59 -34.88
N ASN A 143 -7.88 -17.44 -34.92
CA ASN A 143 -6.81 -17.43 -33.91
C ASN A 143 -6.11 -16.06 -33.86
N TYR A 144 -5.81 -15.48 -35.02
CA TYR A 144 -5.22 -14.14 -35.10
C TYR A 144 -6.10 -13.07 -34.46
N ALA A 145 -7.40 -13.06 -34.77
CA ALA A 145 -8.36 -12.16 -34.14
C ALA A 145 -8.41 -12.35 -32.62
N PHE A 146 -8.36 -13.60 -32.13
CA PHE A 146 -8.34 -13.92 -30.71
C PHE A 146 -7.07 -13.43 -30.00
N VAL A 147 -5.89 -13.71 -30.56
CA VAL A 147 -4.62 -13.23 -29.97
C VAL A 147 -4.55 -11.69 -30.00
N LEU A 148 -5.04 -11.07 -31.08
CA LEU A 148 -5.13 -9.61 -31.18
C LEU A 148 -6.11 -9.03 -30.17
N PHE A 149 -7.26 -9.69 -29.93
CA PHE A 149 -8.22 -9.32 -28.90
C PHE A 149 -7.58 -9.36 -27.51
N LEU A 150 -6.92 -10.46 -27.14
CA LEU A 150 -6.27 -10.57 -25.84
C LEU A 150 -5.19 -9.51 -25.63
N PHE A 151 -4.36 -9.26 -26.65
CA PHE A 151 -3.33 -8.23 -26.54
C PHE A 151 -3.93 -6.83 -26.40
N THR A 152 -4.98 -6.52 -27.18
CA THR A 152 -5.70 -5.24 -27.09
C THR A 152 -6.39 -5.09 -25.73
N LEU A 153 -7.00 -6.16 -25.21
CA LEU A 153 -7.66 -6.21 -23.91
C LEU A 153 -6.67 -5.87 -22.80
N VAL A 154 -5.48 -6.49 -22.80
CA VAL A 154 -4.46 -6.24 -21.78
C VAL A 154 -4.00 -4.78 -21.78
N LEU A 155 -3.76 -4.19 -22.97
CA LEU A 155 -3.36 -2.77 -23.06
C LEU A 155 -4.45 -1.83 -22.54
N LEU A 156 -5.72 -2.07 -22.92
CA LEU A 156 -6.85 -1.26 -22.49
C LEU A 156 -7.11 -1.43 -20.99
N GLN A 157 -7.18 -2.67 -20.51
CA GLN A 157 -7.38 -3.00 -19.10
C GLN A 157 -6.30 -2.36 -18.24
N ASN A 158 -5.02 -2.45 -18.63
CA ASN A 158 -3.94 -1.81 -17.88
C ASN A 158 -4.15 -0.29 -17.75
N THR A 159 -4.56 0.38 -18.84
CA THR A 159 -4.81 1.83 -18.85
C THR A 159 -5.96 2.22 -17.91
N ILE A 160 -7.05 1.44 -17.92
CA ILE A 160 -8.20 1.68 -17.05
C ILE A 160 -7.85 1.37 -15.57
N SER A 161 -7.11 0.30 -15.32
CA SER A 161 -6.62 -0.03 -13.98
C SER A 161 -5.69 1.06 -13.42
N GLU A 162 -4.84 1.68 -14.25
CA GLU A 162 -4.01 2.82 -13.83
C GLU A 162 -4.86 4.05 -13.46
N PHE A 163 -5.96 4.32 -14.18
CA PHE A 163 -6.88 5.40 -13.83
C PHE A 163 -7.50 5.18 -12.44
N PHE A 164 -8.02 3.98 -12.16
CA PHE A 164 -8.60 3.69 -10.85
C PHE A 164 -7.56 3.69 -9.73
N PHE A 165 -6.35 3.21 -10.01
CA PHE A 165 -5.25 3.26 -9.07
C PHE A 165 -4.84 4.70 -8.75
N TRP A 166 -4.79 5.57 -9.76
CA TRP A 166 -4.53 7.01 -9.56
C TRP A 166 -5.66 7.70 -8.80
N ASN A 167 -6.91 7.35 -9.06
CA ASN A 167 -8.06 7.91 -8.37
C ASN A 167 -8.00 7.64 -6.86
N GLU A 168 -7.44 6.50 -6.45
CA GLU A 168 -7.27 6.14 -5.03
C GLU A 168 -6.00 6.74 -4.41
N PHE A 169 -4.86 6.67 -5.11
CA PHE A 169 -3.54 6.95 -4.50
C PHE A 169 -2.83 8.20 -5.03
N GLY A 170 -3.33 8.80 -6.12
CA GLY A 170 -2.73 9.98 -6.74
C GLY A 170 -1.35 9.75 -7.38
N VAL A 171 -0.96 8.50 -7.60
CA VAL A 171 0.33 8.08 -8.17
C VAL A 171 0.13 6.89 -9.14
N ARG A 172 1.10 6.57 -9.99
CA ARG A 172 1.05 5.33 -10.81
C ARG A 172 1.35 4.10 -9.95
N TYR A 173 1.27 2.92 -10.56
CA TYR A 173 1.56 1.65 -9.88
C TYR A 173 2.85 1.69 -9.07
N ASN A 174 2.80 1.09 -7.90
CA ASN A 174 3.93 0.92 -7.00
C ASN A 174 3.71 -0.42 -6.25
N PHE A 175 4.38 -0.62 -5.12
CA PHE A 175 4.27 -1.87 -4.36
C PHE A 175 2.83 -2.20 -3.95
N ILE A 176 1.95 -1.20 -3.79
CA ILE A 176 0.53 -1.41 -3.44
C ILE A 176 -0.17 -2.21 -4.54
N ALA A 177 0.16 -1.96 -5.81
CA ALA A 177 -0.38 -2.74 -6.92
C ALA A 177 0.08 -4.20 -6.89
N VAL A 178 1.28 -4.46 -6.36
CA VAL A 178 1.85 -5.81 -6.19
C VAL A 178 1.17 -6.53 -5.03
N ASP A 179 0.99 -5.85 -3.90
CA ASP A 179 0.25 -6.37 -2.73
C ASP A 179 -1.16 -6.79 -3.10
N TYR A 180 -1.82 -6.02 -3.98
CA TYR A 180 -3.15 -6.34 -4.45
C TYR A 180 -3.24 -7.62 -5.27
N LEU A 181 -2.13 -8.10 -5.84
CA LEU A 181 -2.06 -9.44 -6.46
C LEU A 181 -1.89 -10.56 -5.45
N VAL A 182 -1.50 -10.28 -4.22
CA VAL A 182 -1.40 -11.27 -3.13
C VAL A 182 -2.79 -11.45 -2.50
N TYR A 183 -3.46 -10.36 -2.16
CA TYR A 183 -4.79 -10.34 -1.51
C TYR A 183 -5.93 -10.25 -2.54
N THR A 184 -5.92 -11.15 -3.52
CA THR A 184 -6.84 -11.07 -4.68
C THR A 184 -8.32 -11.13 -4.32
N ASN A 185 -8.69 -11.89 -3.28
CA ASN A 185 -10.08 -12.06 -2.87
C ASN A 185 -10.67 -10.74 -2.33
N GLU A 186 -9.96 -10.10 -1.40
CA GLU A 186 -10.36 -8.85 -0.77
C GLU A 186 -10.37 -7.71 -1.81
N VAL A 187 -9.35 -7.67 -2.67
CA VAL A 187 -9.25 -6.65 -3.73
C VAL A 187 -10.34 -6.80 -4.78
N ILE A 188 -10.58 -8.02 -5.29
CA ILE A 188 -11.64 -8.26 -6.28
C ILE A 188 -13.01 -7.99 -5.65
N GLY A 189 -13.25 -8.45 -4.43
CA GLY A 189 -14.48 -8.18 -3.70
C GLY A 189 -14.70 -6.67 -3.53
N ASN A 190 -13.69 -5.93 -3.10
CA ASN A 190 -13.75 -4.48 -2.99
C ASN A 190 -14.02 -3.80 -4.34
N ILE A 191 -13.41 -4.26 -5.44
CA ILE A 191 -13.68 -3.71 -6.77
C ILE A 191 -15.15 -3.94 -7.17
N ILE A 192 -15.68 -5.14 -6.93
CA ILE A 192 -17.07 -5.51 -7.23
C ILE A 192 -18.06 -4.67 -6.41
N GLU A 193 -17.76 -4.44 -5.13
CA GLU A 193 -18.62 -3.66 -4.22
C GLU A 193 -18.49 -2.14 -4.44
N SER A 194 -17.30 -1.67 -4.82
CA SER A 194 -17.00 -0.23 -4.96
C SER A 194 -17.32 0.38 -6.31
N TYR A 195 -17.41 -0.44 -7.36
CA TYR A 195 -17.54 0.04 -8.74
C TYR A 195 -18.66 -0.69 -9.48
N PRO A 196 -19.32 -0.04 -10.46
CA PRO A 196 -20.29 -0.70 -11.32
C PRO A 196 -19.55 -1.60 -12.33
N VAL A 197 -19.07 -2.75 -11.83
CA VAL A 197 -18.18 -3.65 -12.58
C VAL A 197 -18.81 -4.17 -13.86
N VAL A 198 -20.10 -4.52 -13.85
CA VAL A 198 -20.80 -5.06 -15.02
C VAL A 198 -20.77 -4.07 -16.21
N PRO A 199 -21.27 -2.83 -16.10
CA PRO A 199 -21.19 -1.88 -17.21
C PRO A 199 -19.76 -1.50 -17.55
N LEU A 200 -18.84 -1.45 -16.58
CA LEU A 200 -17.41 -1.19 -16.83
C LEU A 200 -16.79 -2.27 -17.72
N PHE A 201 -16.95 -3.55 -17.37
CA PHE A 201 -16.43 -4.67 -18.16
C PHE A 201 -17.12 -4.80 -19.51
N ILE A 202 -18.42 -4.49 -19.61
CA ILE A 202 -19.13 -4.41 -20.90
C ILE A 202 -18.50 -3.31 -21.78
N GLY A 203 -18.26 -2.12 -21.22
CA GLY A 203 -17.61 -1.01 -21.93
C GLY A 203 -16.19 -1.34 -22.40
N ILE A 204 -15.39 -1.96 -21.54
CA ILE A 204 -14.04 -2.45 -21.88
C ILE A 204 -14.13 -3.50 -22.99
N GLY A 205 -15.05 -4.45 -22.88
CA GLY A 205 -15.27 -5.51 -23.87
C GLY A 205 -15.64 -4.97 -25.24
N ILE A 206 -16.64 -4.08 -25.31
CA ILE A 206 -17.08 -3.44 -26.56
C ILE A 206 -15.94 -2.63 -27.18
N THR A 207 -15.25 -1.81 -26.39
CA THR A 207 -14.13 -1.00 -26.88
C THR A 207 -13.00 -1.88 -27.41
N THR A 208 -12.66 -2.95 -26.69
CA THR A 208 -11.67 -3.93 -27.12
C THR A 208 -12.07 -4.59 -28.44
N LEU A 209 -13.34 -5.00 -28.60
CA LEU A 209 -13.84 -5.59 -29.84
C LEU A 209 -13.75 -4.63 -31.02
N LEU A 210 -14.16 -3.37 -30.84
CA LEU A 210 -14.12 -2.34 -31.90
C LEU A 210 -12.67 -2.06 -32.35
N VAL A 211 -11.76 -1.86 -31.40
CA VAL A 211 -10.33 -1.63 -31.69
C VAL A 211 -9.71 -2.87 -32.34
N THR A 212 -9.98 -4.06 -31.80
CA THR A 212 -9.50 -5.33 -32.37
C THR A 212 -9.99 -5.49 -33.80
N TYR A 213 -11.27 -5.24 -34.07
CA TYR A 213 -11.83 -5.30 -35.41
C TYR A 213 -11.13 -4.33 -36.37
N PHE A 214 -10.93 -3.08 -35.94
CA PHE A 214 -10.23 -2.07 -36.73
C PHE A 214 -8.80 -2.50 -37.06
N ILE A 215 -8.01 -2.92 -36.07
CA ILE A 215 -6.63 -3.37 -36.28
C ILE A 215 -6.61 -4.63 -37.16
N TYR A 216 -7.47 -5.60 -36.87
CA TYR A 216 -7.61 -6.85 -37.64
C TYR A 216 -7.83 -6.57 -39.12
N LYS A 217 -8.76 -5.67 -39.47
CA LYS A 217 -9.02 -5.28 -40.87
C LYS A 217 -7.77 -4.73 -41.57
N LYS A 218 -6.90 -4.05 -40.83
CA LYS A 218 -5.66 -3.46 -41.35
C LYS A 218 -4.48 -4.45 -41.38
N THR A 219 -4.57 -5.59 -40.70
CA THR A 219 -3.41 -6.48 -40.49
C THR A 219 -3.65 -7.94 -40.88
N VAL A 220 -4.88 -8.37 -41.13
CA VAL A 220 -5.25 -9.77 -41.41
C VAL A 220 -4.46 -10.37 -42.58
N TYR A 221 -4.07 -9.57 -43.57
CA TYR A 221 -3.29 -10.03 -44.72
C TYR A 221 -1.92 -10.61 -44.33
N VAL A 222 -1.38 -10.26 -43.15
CA VAL A 222 -0.12 -10.80 -42.61
C VAL A 222 -0.25 -12.30 -42.29
N VAL A 223 -1.44 -12.76 -41.88
CA VAL A 223 -1.69 -14.17 -41.61
C VAL A 223 -2.25 -14.93 -42.83
N GLU A 224 -2.74 -14.20 -43.83
CA GLU A 224 -3.07 -14.75 -45.15
C GLU A 224 -1.82 -15.12 -45.92
N ASN A 225 -0.82 -14.23 -45.92
CA ASN A 225 0.42 -14.36 -46.69
C ASN A 225 1.60 -14.69 -45.77
N ILE A 226 1.75 -15.96 -45.41
CA ILE A 226 2.82 -16.40 -44.49
C ILE A 226 4.18 -16.08 -45.08
N VAL A 227 4.97 -15.33 -44.33
CA VAL A 227 6.33 -14.96 -44.67
C VAL A 227 7.24 -16.21 -44.71
N PRO A 228 8.07 -16.38 -45.75
CA PRO A 228 9.09 -17.44 -45.81
C PRO A 228 10.08 -17.37 -44.64
N LEU A 229 10.72 -18.50 -44.31
CA LEU A 229 11.61 -18.59 -43.15
C LEU A 229 12.76 -17.56 -43.18
N GLY A 230 13.42 -17.36 -44.32
CA GLY A 230 14.51 -16.39 -44.45
C GLY A 230 14.07 -14.95 -44.12
N ASN A 231 12.91 -14.54 -44.62
CA ASN A 231 12.34 -13.23 -44.30
C ASN A 231 11.92 -13.13 -42.83
N LYS A 232 11.42 -14.21 -42.20
CA LYS A 232 11.15 -14.21 -40.75
C LYS A 232 12.43 -14.01 -39.94
N VAL A 233 13.53 -14.63 -40.33
CA VAL A 233 14.83 -14.45 -39.68
C VAL A 233 15.25 -12.98 -39.80
N LEU A 234 15.21 -12.40 -41.00
CA LEU A 234 15.53 -10.99 -41.22
C LEU A 234 14.66 -10.05 -40.37
N LEU A 235 13.33 -10.22 -40.41
CA LEU A 235 12.42 -9.40 -39.62
C LEU A 235 12.63 -9.59 -38.11
N SER A 236 13.03 -10.79 -37.68
CA SER A 236 13.35 -11.06 -36.28
C SER A 236 14.64 -10.38 -35.88
N VAL A 237 15.66 -10.36 -36.73
CA VAL A 237 16.89 -9.58 -36.52
C VAL A 237 16.55 -8.10 -36.36
N CYS A 238 15.73 -7.53 -37.25
CA CYS A 238 15.26 -6.15 -37.11
C CYS A 238 14.52 -5.91 -35.79
N TYR A 239 13.66 -6.85 -35.38
CA TYR A 239 12.93 -6.74 -34.12
C TYR A 239 13.87 -6.84 -32.92
N PHE A 240 14.85 -7.74 -32.94
CA PHE A 240 15.86 -7.87 -31.89
C PHE A 240 16.77 -6.65 -31.80
N PHE A 241 17.03 -5.93 -32.90
CA PHE A 241 17.67 -4.62 -32.83
C PHE A 241 16.80 -3.60 -32.09
N ILE A 242 15.50 -3.51 -32.38
CA ILE A 242 14.57 -2.63 -31.67
C ILE A 242 14.46 -3.03 -30.18
N PHE A 243 14.30 -4.31 -29.91
CA PHE A 243 14.21 -4.87 -28.55
C PHE A 243 15.50 -4.62 -27.77
N GLY A 244 16.66 -4.90 -28.36
CA GLY A 244 17.98 -4.67 -27.74
C GLY A 244 18.26 -3.19 -27.51
N PHE A 245 17.90 -2.33 -28.45
CA PHE A 245 17.97 -0.87 -28.28
C PHE A 245 17.05 -0.40 -27.15
N SER A 246 15.81 -0.90 -27.11
CA SER A 246 14.85 -0.61 -26.03
C SER A 246 15.37 -1.09 -24.68
N LEU A 247 15.99 -2.27 -24.62
CA LEU A 247 16.58 -2.84 -23.40
C LEU A 247 17.81 -2.03 -22.93
N ALA A 248 18.64 -1.54 -23.85
CA ALA A 248 19.76 -0.67 -23.51
C ALA A 248 19.29 0.72 -23.03
N LEU A 249 18.16 1.18 -23.56
CA LEU A 249 17.60 2.50 -23.25
C LEU A 249 16.79 2.50 -21.95
N VAL A 250 16.09 1.40 -21.62
CA VAL A 250 15.11 1.32 -20.52
C VAL A 250 15.72 1.79 -19.19
N ASN A 251 16.91 1.30 -18.84
CA ASN A 251 17.56 1.67 -17.57
C ASN A 251 17.99 3.15 -17.52
N LYS A 252 18.16 3.80 -18.67
CA LYS A 252 18.59 5.20 -18.75
C LYS A 252 17.41 6.17 -18.71
N ILE A 253 16.35 5.86 -19.47
CA ILE A 253 15.24 6.80 -19.64
C ILE A 253 14.14 6.63 -18.59
N MET A 254 14.04 5.46 -17.94
CA MET A 254 12.98 5.21 -16.95
C MET A 254 13.27 5.82 -15.57
N THR A 255 14.50 6.30 -15.34
CA THR A 255 14.82 7.08 -14.14
C THR A 255 14.08 8.42 -14.22
N PRO A 256 13.30 8.81 -13.20
CA PRO A 256 12.61 10.10 -13.16
C PRO A 256 13.61 11.26 -13.25
N LEU A 257 13.17 12.37 -13.86
CA LEU A 257 14.01 13.58 -13.99
C LEU A 257 14.32 14.29 -12.66
N ASN A 258 13.80 13.82 -11.52
CA ASN A 258 13.92 14.44 -10.19
C ASN A 258 13.45 15.91 -10.24
N THR A 259 12.19 16.09 -10.58
CA THR A 259 11.54 17.40 -10.59
C THR A 259 11.08 17.76 -9.18
N ASN A 260 10.82 19.04 -8.90
CA ASN A 260 10.25 19.45 -7.61
C ASN A 260 8.75 19.14 -7.49
N ASN A 261 8.17 18.40 -8.45
CA ASN A 261 6.75 18.13 -8.56
C ASN A 261 6.52 16.64 -8.87
N ILE A 262 6.11 15.88 -7.87
CA ILE A 262 5.94 14.42 -7.98
C ILE A 262 4.89 14.05 -9.01
N PHE A 263 3.84 14.86 -9.16
CA PHE A 263 2.85 14.60 -10.20
C PHE A 263 3.48 14.63 -11.59
N THR A 264 4.46 15.50 -11.83
CA THR A 264 5.21 15.50 -13.10
C THR A 264 5.91 14.16 -13.27
N GLU A 265 6.65 13.69 -12.27
CA GLU A 265 7.40 12.42 -12.30
C GLU A 265 6.50 11.20 -12.53
N GLU A 266 5.37 11.16 -11.84
CA GLU A 266 4.40 10.08 -11.95
C GLU A 266 3.70 10.10 -13.33
N LEU A 267 3.37 11.28 -13.84
CA LEU A 267 2.73 11.44 -15.15
C LEU A 267 3.69 11.11 -16.31
N GLU A 268 4.98 11.51 -16.24
CA GLU A 268 5.98 11.16 -17.26
C GLU A 268 6.40 9.68 -17.22
N SER A 269 6.12 8.95 -16.14
CA SER A 269 6.46 7.54 -15.99
C SER A 269 5.58 6.61 -16.84
N ASN A 270 5.92 5.32 -16.89
CA ASN A 270 5.10 4.25 -17.46
C ASN A 270 4.63 3.29 -16.36
N GLY A 271 3.32 3.03 -16.27
CA GLY A 271 2.75 2.19 -15.21
C GLY A 271 3.26 0.76 -15.21
N MET A 272 3.31 0.08 -16.36
CA MET A 272 3.82 -1.31 -16.43
C MET A 272 5.27 -1.41 -15.97
N PHE A 273 6.11 -0.42 -16.29
CA PHE A 273 7.49 -0.39 -15.80
C PHE A 273 7.56 -0.16 -14.29
N LYS A 274 6.78 0.80 -13.76
CA LYS A 274 6.71 1.05 -12.32
C LYS A 274 6.21 -0.18 -11.55
N PHE A 275 5.23 -0.91 -12.11
CA PHE A 275 4.78 -2.18 -11.57
C PHE A 275 5.90 -3.24 -11.53
N TYR A 276 6.63 -3.42 -12.64
CA TYR A 276 7.81 -4.30 -12.69
C TYR A 276 8.88 -3.90 -11.67
N GLN A 277 9.15 -2.60 -11.52
CA GLN A 277 10.13 -2.10 -10.56
C GLN A 277 9.69 -2.38 -9.11
N ALA A 278 8.40 -2.17 -8.82
CA ALA A 278 7.83 -2.45 -7.51
C ALA A 278 7.88 -3.93 -7.15
N PHE A 279 7.53 -4.81 -8.10
CA PHE A 279 7.54 -6.27 -7.89
C PHE A 279 8.92 -6.80 -7.50
N ASN A 280 9.99 -6.22 -8.04
CA ASN A 280 11.36 -6.69 -7.82
C ASN A 280 12.05 -6.08 -6.59
N ASN A 281 11.52 -5.03 -5.96
CA ASN A 281 12.23 -4.25 -4.95
C ASN A 281 11.42 -4.05 -3.66
N SER A 282 10.91 -5.11 -3.03
CA SER A 282 10.02 -5.07 -1.84
C SER A 282 10.69 -4.74 -0.49
N VAL A 283 12.03 -4.72 -0.43
CA VAL A 283 12.78 -4.17 0.72
C VAL A 283 13.95 -3.36 0.19
N ILE A 284 14.12 -2.14 0.69
CA ILE A 284 15.27 -1.30 0.35
C ILE A 284 16.27 -1.42 1.50
N ASP A 285 17.46 -1.92 1.20
CA ASP A 285 18.56 -1.96 2.15
C ASP A 285 19.02 -0.53 2.50
N TYR A 286 18.70 -0.08 3.71
CA TYR A 286 19.04 1.28 4.17
C TYR A 286 20.54 1.54 4.04
N LEU A 287 21.38 0.61 4.53
CA LEU A 287 22.83 0.78 4.64
C LEU A 287 23.50 0.88 3.26
N LYS A 288 22.83 0.37 2.23
CA LYS A 288 23.29 0.44 0.84
C LYS A 288 22.86 1.72 0.12
N PHE A 289 21.62 2.17 0.35
CA PHE A 289 20.98 3.16 -0.53
C PHE A 289 20.84 4.57 0.08
N TYR A 290 20.97 4.71 1.40
CA TYR A 290 20.80 5.99 2.11
C TYR A 290 22.12 6.43 2.73
N ASN A 291 22.17 7.68 3.17
CA ASN A 291 23.31 8.22 3.88
C ASN A 291 23.50 7.50 5.21
N THR A 292 24.76 7.20 5.53
CA THR A 292 25.17 6.58 6.79
C THR A 292 26.20 7.45 7.49
N LEU A 293 26.21 7.41 8.81
CA LEU A 293 27.23 7.99 9.67
C LEU A 293 28.07 6.90 10.35
N PRO A 294 29.30 7.21 10.77
CA PRO A 294 30.06 6.39 11.70
C PRO A 294 29.26 6.09 12.98
N GLN A 295 29.44 4.89 13.55
CA GLN A 295 28.65 4.44 14.71
C GLN A 295 28.81 5.36 15.93
N GLU A 296 29.98 5.97 16.13
CA GLU A 296 30.22 6.93 17.22
C GLU A 296 29.39 8.21 17.07
N GLU A 297 29.21 8.69 15.84
CA GLU A 297 28.34 9.84 15.55
C GLU A 297 26.87 9.48 15.76
N VAL A 298 26.44 8.30 15.29
CA VAL A 298 25.09 7.77 15.55
C VAL A 298 24.83 7.71 17.06
N ALA A 299 25.78 7.16 17.83
CA ALA A 299 25.65 7.05 19.27
C ALA A 299 25.57 8.41 19.97
N THR A 300 26.39 9.37 19.54
CA THR A 300 26.40 10.74 20.06
C THR A 300 25.06 11.43 19.81
N ASN A 301 24.52 11.35 18.58
CA ASN A 301 23.25 11.96 18.23
C ASN A 301 22.08 11.32 18.99
N LEU A 302 22.06 10.00 19.15
CA LEU A 302 21.02 9.31 19.90
C LEU A 302 21.04 9.64 21.39
N LYS A 303 22.22 9.90 21.98
CA LYS A 303 22.34 10.26 23.40
C LYS A 303 21.62 11.56 23.77
N THR A 304 21.43 12.48 22.82
CA THR A 304 20.60 13.68 23.00
C THR A 304 19.15 13.35 23.33
N PHE A 305 18.63 12.22 22.86
CA PHE A 305 17.25 11.80 23.06
C PHE A 305 17.11 10.66 24.06
N TYR A 306 18.20 9.92 24.30
CA TYR A 306 18.26 8.83 25.26
C TYR A 306 19.51 9.02 26.13
N PRO A 307 19.46 9.85 27.19
CA PRO A 307 20.64 10.17 28.00
C PRO A 307 21.35 8.94 28.60
N SER A 308 20.59 7.87 28.86
CA SER A 308 21.09 6.59 29.38
C SER A 308 21.75 5.69 28.32
N TYR A 309 21.69 6.06 27.03
CA TYR A 309 22.28 5.24 25.96
C TYR A 309 23.80 5.39 25.92
N THR A 310 24.49 4.25 25.94
CA THR A 310 25.95 4.17 26.05
C THR A 310 26.63 3.70 24.76
N GLY A 311 25.92 3.66 23.63
CA GLY A 311 26.49 3.30 22.32
C GLY A 311 26.45 1.82 21.97
N GLY A 312 25.64 1.01 22.67
CA GLY A 312 25.46 -0.42 22.39
C GLY A 312 24.65 -0.71 21.12
N GLU A 313 24.55 -1.99 20.73
CA GLU A 313 23.84 -2.43 19.52
C GLU A 313 22.30 -2.31 19.61
N SER A 314 21.77 -2.02 20.80
CA SER A 314 20.34 -1.78 21.01
C SER A 314 20.07 -0.60 21.95
N LEU A 315 18.85 -0.05 21.88
CA LEU A 315 18.34 0.98 22.80
C LEU A 315 17.80 0.39 24.12
N LEU A 316 18.23 -0.82 24.49
CA LEU A 316 17.82 -1.48 25.72
C LEU A 316 18.17 -0.60 26.93
N ARG A 317 17.14 -0.21 27.68
CA ARG A 317 17.25 0.61 28.89
C ARG A 317 16.16 0.24 29.89
N THR A 318 16.50 0.31 31.17
CA THR A 318 15.52 0.18 32.25
C THR A 318 14.74 1.48 32.39
N ILE A 319 13.41 1.40 32.29
CA ILE A 319 12.48 2.48 32.63
C ILE A 319 11.90 2.17 34.01
N GLN A 320 11.96 3.16 34.90
CA GLN A 320 11.37 3.10 36.23
C GLN A 320 10.20 4.08 36.31
N GLY A 321 9.08 3.61 36.86
CA GLY A 321 7.94 4.46 37.17
C GLY A 321 8.25 5.40 38.34
N ASP A 322 7.62 6.58 38.34
CA ASP A 322 7.82 7.56 39.40
C ASP A 322 7.19 7.11 40.72
N THR A 323 6.17 6.24 40.63
CA THR A 323 5.40 5.72 41.76
C THR A 323 4.99 4.25 41.55
N VAL A 324 4.06 3.74 42.35
CA VAL A 324 3.56 2.37 42.26
C VAL A 324 2.89 2.13 40.91
N THR A 325 3.25 1.03 40.24
CA THR A 325 2.66 0.62 38.97
C THR A 325 1.15 0.43 39.07
N SER A 326 0.42 1.14 38.21
CA SER A 326 -1.03 1.03 38.04
C SER A 326 -1.41 -0.28 37.35
N LYS A 327 -2.44 -0.96 37.85
CA LYS A 327 -3.01 -2.18 37.28
C LYS A 327 -4.38 -1.95 36.61
N LYS A 328 -4.56 -0.78 35.99
CA LYS A 328 -5.73 -0.50 35.14
C LYS A 328 -5.71 -1.37 33.89
N ASN A 329 -6.88 -1.81 33.43
CA ASN A 329 -6.99 -2.39 32.09
C ASN A 329 -6.64 -1.34 31.03
N VAL A 330 -6.21 -1.78 29.86
CA VAL A 330 -5.87 -0.90 28.75
C VAL A 330 -6.62 -1.35 27.50
N VAL A 331 -7.34 -0.41 26.89
CA VAL A 331 -7.99 -0.60 25.59
C VAL A 331 -7.42 0.42 24.62
N LEU A 332 -6.66 -0.06 23.64
CA LEU A 332 -6.16 0.74 22.53
C LEU A 332 -7.11 0.59 21.35
N ILE A 333 -7.71 1.68 20.90
CA ILE A 333 -8.55 1.74 19.71
C ILE A 333 -7.75 2.46 18.62
N SER A 334 -7.18 1.70 17.68
CA SER A 334 -6.56 2.26 16.49
C SER A 334 -7.61 2.51 15.41
N ILE A 335 -7.73 3.76 14.96
CA ILE A 335 -8.78 4.17 14.01
C ILE A 335 -8.21 4.24 12.59
N GLU A 336 -8.78 3.44 11.70
CA GLU A 336 -8.48 3.38 10.27
C GLU A 336 -8.71 4.73 9.58
N SER A 337 -7.68 5.22 8.89
CA SER A 337 -7.76 6.36 7.95
C SER A 337 -8.36 7.64 8.54
N LEU A 338 -8.18 7.92 9.84
CA LEU A 338 -8.71 9.12 10.49
C LEU A 338 -7.67 10.25 10.47
N SER A 339 -7.69 11.05 9.39
CA SER A 339 -6.96 12.32 9.31
C SER A 339 -7.40 13.30 10.41
N ALA A 340 -6.48 14.14 10.89
CA ALA A 340 -6.81 15.22 11.82
C ALA A 340 -7.86 16.20 11.24
N ASP A 341 -7.80 16.49 9.94
CA ASP A 341 -8.70 17.42 9.24
C ASP A 341 -10.18 16.97 9.18
N PHE A 342 -10.52 15.79 9.72
CA PHE A 342 -11.90 15.36 9.90
C PHE A 342 -12.54 15.84 11.20
N MET A 343 -11.76 16.25 12.21
CA MET A 343 -12.33 16.68 13.50
C MET A 343 -12.54 18.19 13.58
N GLU A 344 -13.57 18.61 14.32
CA GLU A 344 -13.85 20.02 14.58
C GLU A 344 -12.70 20.69 15.33
N TYR A 345 -12.03 19.95 16.21
CA TYR A 345 -10.84 20.40 16.93
C TYR A 345 -9.70 20.91 16.03
N TYR A 346 -9.63 20.44 14.78
CA TYR A 346 -8.63 20.83 13.80
C TYR A 346 -9.18 21.78 12.72
N GLY A 347 -10.39 22.33 12.93
CA GLY A 347 -11.01 23.31 12.05
C GLY A 347 -12.02 22.76 11.04
N ASN A 348 -12.41 21.48 11.14
CA ASN A 348 -13.48 20.93 10.30
C ASN A 348 -14.86 21.46 10.73
N ASP A 349 -15.66 21.95 9.79
CA ASP A 349 -16.98 22.53 10.06
C ASP A 349 -18.16 21.56 9.80
N LYS A 350 -17.89 20.37 9.26
CA LYS A 350 -18.91 19.37 8.89
C LYS A 350 -19.35 18.47 10.06
N LYS A 351 -18.75 18.63 11.25
CA LYS A 351 -19.06 17.87 12.46
C LYS A 351 -19.05 16.36 12.20
N LEU A 352 -17.95 15.85 11.63
CA LEU A 352 -17.84 14.44 11.30
C LEU A 352 -17.63 13.57 12.53
N THR A 353 -16.98 14.10 13.58
CA THR A 353 -16.54 13.32 14.76
C THR A 353 -17.00 13.89 16.11
N PRO A 354 -18.29 14.23 16.29
CA PRO A 354 -18.75 14.94 17.49
C PRO A 354 -18.46 14.21 18.80
N PHE A 355 -18.42 12.86 18.81
CA PHE A 355 -18.04 12.12 20.01
C PHE A 355 -16.56 12.23 20.32
N LEU A 356 -15.67 12.01 19.34
CA LEU A 356 -14.23 12.15 19.52
C LEU A 356 -13.83 13.59 19.88
N ASP A 357 -14.48 14.59 19.29
CA ASP A 357 -14.31 16.00 19.64
C ASP A 357 -14.67 16.24 21.12
N SER A 358 -15.79 15.69 21.61
CA SER A 358 -16.15 15.78 23.03
C SER A 358 -15.23 14.95 23.93
N LEU A 359 -14.69 13.83 23.45
CA LEU A 359 -13.78 12.98 24.23
C LEU A 359 -12.43 13.68 24.42
N ALA A 360 -11.93 14.36 23.38
CA ALA A 360 -10.68 15.11 23.42
C ALA A 360 -10.62 16.11 24.59
N THR A 361 -11.73 16.79 24.91
CA THR A 361 -11.79 17.76 26.03
C THR A 361 -11.71 17.10 27.41
N LYS A 362 -11.85 15.77 27.49
CA LYS A 362 -11.84 14.97 28.72
C LYS A 362 -10.59 14.07 28.80
N SER A 363 -9.67 14.22 27.88
CA SER A 363 -8.50 13.36 27.72
C SER A 363 -7.20 14.11 27.96
N VAL A 364 -6.11 13.36 28.09
CA VAL A 364 -4.79 13.84 27.67
C VAL A 364 -4.79 13.82 26.14
N PHE A 365 -5.01 14.98 25.52
CA PHE A 365 -5.15 15.11 24.07
C PHE A 365 -3.84 15.61 23.44
N PHE A 366 -3.30 14.86 22.49
CA PHE A 366 -2.05 15.21 21.79
C PHE A 366 -2.36 15.95 20.49
N ALA A 367 -2.34 17.27 20.56
CA ALA A 367 -2.83 18.12 19.47
C ALA A 367 -1.94 18.10 18.23
N ASN A 368 -0.68 17.66 18.32
CA ASN A 368 0.28 17.72 17.23
C ASN A 368 0.99 16.38 17.00
N THR A 369 0.21 15.35 16.72
CA THR A 369 0.68 13.98 16.49
C THR A 369 0.85 13.69 15.01
N TYR A 370 1.98 13.10 14.64
CA TYR A 370 2.28 12.69 13.27
C TYR A 370 2.37 11.16 13.14
N ALA A 371 1.65 10.59 12.19
CA ALA A 371 1.73 9.19 11.79
C ALA A 371 3.11 8.90 11.19
N THR A 372 3.68 7.71 11.45
CA THR A 372 4.97 7.33 10.86
C THR A 372 4.88 7.03 9.38
N GLY A 373 3.68 6.74 8.87
CA GLY A 373 3.44 6.33 7.50
C GLY A 373 2.03 6.66 7.05
N ASN A 374 1.73 6.25 5.83
CA ASN A 374 0.47 6.50 5.15
C ASN A 374 -0.35 5.22 4.92
N ARG A 375 -0.10 4.19 5.73
CA ARG A 375 -0.67 2.85 5.61
C ARG A 375 -0.94 2.27 6.99
N THR A 376 -2.01 1.48 7.11
CA THR A 376 -2.38 0.76 8.32
C THR A 376 -1.20 0.01 8.91
N VAL A 377 -0.51 -0.82 8.11
CA VAL A 377 0.63 -1.61 8.58
C VAL A 377 1.80 -0.78 9.12
N ARG A 378 1.92 0.50 8.74
CA ARG A 378 2.90 1.44 9.31
C ARG A 378 2.42 2.03 10.62
N GLY A 379 1.14 2.36 10.72
CA GLY A 379 0.50 2.72 11.98
C GLY A 379 0.61 1.58 13.00
N LEU A 380 0.27 0.36 12.62
CA LEU A 380 0.38 -0.83 13.47
C LEU A 380 1.84 -1.12 13.88
N GLU A 381 2.80 -0.96 12.97
CA GLU A 381 4.24 -1.02 13.29
C GLU A 381 4.62 0.02 14.35
N ALA A 382 4.25 1.28 14.15
CA ALA A 382 4.57 2.37 15.07
C ALA A 382 3.93 2.19 16.46
N ILE A 383 2.65 1.81 16.49
CA ILE A 383 1.89 1.64 17.73
C ILE A 383 2.37 0.40 18.51
N THR A 384 2.74 -0.66 17.79
CA THR A 384 3.11 -1.94 18.41
C THR A 384 4.58 -1.99 18.79
N MET A 385 5.46 -1.50 17.92
CA MET A 385 6.91 -1.60 18.09
C MET A 385 7.56 -0.29 18.54
N CYS A 386 6.89 0.86 18.42
CA CYS A 386 7.40 2.18 18.80
C CYS A 386 8.78 2.50 18.17
N ILE A 387 8.95 2.17 16.88
CA ILE A 387 10.18 2.43 16.09
C ILE A 387 9.92 3.44 14.96
N PRO A 388 10.92 4.23 14.54
CA PRO A 388 10.86 4.95 13.27
C PRO A 388 10.56 4.00 12.11
N PRO A 389 9.89 4.47 11.04
CA PRO A 389 9.64 3.64 9.88
C PRO A 389 10.96 3.29 9.19
N SER A 390 11.12 2.03 8.79
CA SER A 390 12.25 1.60 7.95
C SER A 390 11.87 1.65 6.47
N PRO A 391 12.79 1.90 5.53
CA PRO A 391 12.45 1.99 4.12
C PRO A 391 11.96 0.63 3.59
N GLY A 392 11.14 0.66 2.55
CA GLY A 392 10.54 -0.54 1.95
C GLY A 392 9.24 -0.97 2.62
N GLU A 393 9.07 -2.27 2.82
CA GLU A 393 7.89 -2.88 3.46
C GLU A 393 7.89 -2.69 5.00
N SER A 394 6.70 -2.54 5.61
CA SER A 394 6.51 -2.53 7.08
C SER A 394 7.00 -3.83 7.70
N VAL A 395 7.58 -3.80 8.91
CA VAL A 395 7.96 -5.02 9.65
C VAL A 395 6.79 -5.98 9.81
N VAL A 396 5.54 -5.49 9.91
CA VAL A 396 4.32 -6.33 9.97
C VAL A 396 4.28 -7.34 8.82
N LYS A 397 4.67 -6.93 7.61
CA LYS A 397 4.61 -7.73 6.38
C LYS A 397 5.94 -8.38 5.98
N ARG A 398 6.99 -8.20 6.76
CA ARG A 398 8.29 -8.86 6.50
C ARG A 398 8.24 -10.33 6.85
N LYS A 399 9.14 -11.11 6.25
CA LYS A 399 9.39 -12.50 6.67
C LYS A 399 9.87 -12.61 8.13
N ASP A 400 10.60 -11.59 8.59
CA ASP A 400 11.08 -11.49 9.97
C ASP A 400 10.21 -10.53 10.79
N ASN A 401 8.97 -10.94 11.03
CA ASN A 401 7.94 -10.15 11.72
C ASN A 401 7.56 -10.72 13.10
N LYS A 402 8.15 -11.84 13.54
CA LYS A 402 7.84 -12.54 14.79
C LYS A 402 8.88 -12.26 15.88
N ASP A 403 8.53 -12.59 17.12
CA ASP A 403 9.44 -12.47 18.28
C ASP A 403 10.02 -11.06 18.46
N LYS A 404 9.25 -10.04 18.08
CA LYS A 404 9.63 -8.64 18.18
C LYS A 404 9.36 -8.11 19.59
N PHE A 405 10.16 -7.14 20.01
CA PHE A 405 9.87 -6.33 21.18
C PHE A 405 8.68 -5.41 20.88
N THR A 406 7.57 -5.61 21.58
CA THR A 406 6.30 -4.91 21.32
C THR A 406 5.67 -4.37 22.60
N THR A 407 4.73 -3.43 22.48
CA THR A 407 3.87 -2.94 23.57
C THR A 407 3.16 -4.10 24.26
N GLY A 408 2.57 -5.02 23.51
CA GLY A 408 2.01 -6.28 24.02
C GLY A 408 3.01 -7.12 24.80
N SER A 409 4.27 -7.22 24.36
CA SER A 409 5.30 -7.93 25.10
C SER A 409 5.62 -7.29 26.47
N VAL A 410 5.53 -5.96 26.56
CA VAL A 410 5.70 -5.20 27.81
C VAL A 410 4.51 -5.41 28.74
N PHE A 411 3.28 -5.35 28.21
CA PHE A 411 2.07 -5.64 28.97
C PHE A 411 2.04 -7.09 29.49
N ALA A 412 2.39 -8.07 28.64
CA ALA A 412 2.46 -9.47 29.01
C ALA A 412 3.50 -9.71 30.14
N LYS A 413 4.69 -9.09 30.05
CA LYS A 413 5.69 -9.13 31.13
C LYS A 413 5.17 -8.51 32.43
N ASN A 414 4.22 -7.58 32.35
CA ASN A 414 3.55 -6.95 33.49
C ASN A 414 2.26 -7.69 33.96
N GLY A 415 2.01 -8.89 33.45
CA GLY A 415 0.93 -9.78 33.91
C GLY A 415 -0.41 -9.58 33.21
N TYR A 416 -0.45 -8.86 32.08
CA TYR A 416 -1.68 -8.61 31.33
C TYR A 416 -2.01 -9.76 30.37
N ALA A 417 -3.29 -10.06 30.20
CA ALA A 417 -3.77 -10.72 28.99
C ALA A 417 -3.63 -9.75 27.80
N VAL A 418 -3.20 -10.24 26.63
CA VAL A 418 -2.89 -9.38 25.48
C VAL A 418 -3.63 -9.88 24.25
N LYS A 419 -4.48 -9.03 23.67
CA LYS A 419 -5.27 -9.40 22.50
C LYS A 419 -5.26 -8.35 21.40
N TYR A 420 -5.39 -8.83 20.17
CA TYR A 420 -5.67 -8.03 18.99
C TYR A 420 -7.09 -8.36 18.51
N LEU A 421 -7.93 -7.34 18.37
CA LEU A 421 -9.34 -7.44 18.02
C LEU A 421 -9.58 -6.70 16.69
N TYR A 422 -10.11 -7.40 15.69
CA TYR A 422 -10.30 -6.87 14.35
C TYR A 422 -11.65 -7.29 13.76
N GLY A 423 -12.40 -6.36 13.17
CA GLY A 423 -13.69 -6.68 12.55
C GLY A 423 -13.56 -7.44 11.21
N GLY A 424 -12.40 -7.37 10.58
CA GLY A 424 -12.09 -8.04 9.32
C GLY A 424 -11.41 -9.39 9.48
N ASP A 425 -10.91 -9.93 8.37
CA ASP A 425 -10.06 -11.12 8.37
C ASP A 425 -8.63 -10.72 8.76
N ALA A 426 -8.12 -11.23 9.88
CA ALA A 426 -6.78 -10.87 10.34
C ALA A 426 -5.68 -11.41 9.40
N TYR A 427 -5.97 -12.34 8.48
CA TYR A 427 -5.03 -12.76 7.44
C TYR A 427 -4.62 -11.60 6.52
N PHE A 428 -5.54 -10.65 6.29
CA PHE A 428 -5.29 -9.47 5.46
C PHE A 428 -4.09 -8.67 5.98
N ASP A 429 -3.26 -8.17 5.05
CA ASP A 429 -2.04 -7.40 5.35
C ASP A 429 -1.08 -8.06 6.36
N ASN A 430 -1.14 -9.39 6.49
CA ASN A 430 -0.27 -10.21 7.34
C ASN A 430 -0.43 -9.93 8.84
N MET A 431 -1.57 -9.36 9.26
CA MET A 431 -1.80 -9.00 10.67
C MET A 431 -1.84 -10.22 11.59
N GLN A 432 -2.45 -11.32 11.16
CA GLN A 432 -2.57 -12.55 11.94
C GLN A 432 -1.20 -13.16 12.24
N ASP A 433 -0.32 -13.23 11.23
CA ASP A 433 1.02 -13.77 11.38
C ASP A 433 1.89 -12.88 12.28
N PHE A 434 1.78 -11.55 12.15
CA PHE A 434 2.48 -10.59 13.00
C PHE A 434 1.99 -10.64 14.44
N PHE A 435 0.71 -10.40 14.71
CA PHE A 435 0.18 -10.33 16.08
C PHE A 435 0.26 -11.68 16.79
N GLY A 436 -0.10 -12.78 16.12
CA GLY A 436 0.04 -14.13 16.66
C GLY A 436 1.50 -14.52 16.88
N GLY A 437 2.39 -14.17 15.94
CA GLY A 437 3.84 -14.34 16.07
C GLY A 437 4.47 -13.54 17.22
N ASN A 438 3.81 -12.47 17.64
CA ASN A 438 4.20 -11.60 18.77
C ASN A 438 3.34 -11.81 20.02
N LYS A 439 2.64 -12.95 20.12
CA LYS A 439 1.93 -13.44 21.32
C LYS A 439 0.70 -12.61 21.74
N TYR A 440 0.01 -12.01 20.78
CA TYR A 440 -1.35 -11.55 20.95
C TYR A 440 -2.30 -12.72 20.67
N ASP A 441 -3.31 -12.92 21.52
CA ASP A 441 -4.45 -13.73 21.09
C ASP A 441 -5.29 -12.90 20.11
N ILE A 442 -5.79 -13.53 19.06
CA ILE A 442 -6.51 -12.83 18.00
C ILE A 442 -8.01 -13.12 18.16
N VAL A 443 -8.81 -12.06 18.04
CA VAL A 443 -10.25 -12.14 17.84
C VAL A 443 -10.56 -11.41 16.54
N ASP A 444 -11.02 -12.13 15.54
CA ASP A 444 -11.29 -11.56 14.21
C ASP A 444 -12.69 -11.89 13.69
N LYS A 445 -12.95 -11.64 12.40
CA LYS A 445 -14.23 -11.96 11.74
C LYS A 445 -14.67 -13.41 11.95
N SER A 446 -13.74 -14.36 12.03
CA SER A 446 -14.06 -15.80 12.19
C SER A 446 -14.64 -16.14 13.56
N ASP A 447 -14.45 -15.28 14.57
CA ASP A 447 -14.99 -15.46 15.91
C ASP A 447 -16.45 -14.98 16.05
N PHE A 448 -17.03 -14.37 15.01
CA PHE A 448 -18.42 -13.89 15.03
C PHE A 448 -19.39 -15.01 14.70
N THR A 449 -20.44 -15.11 15.51
CA THR A 449 -21.63 -15.91 15.17
C THR A 449 -22.59 -15.12 14.27
N PRO A 450 -23.41 -15.75 13.41
CA PRO A 450 -24.26 -15.02 12.47
C PRO A 450 -25.21 -14.00 13.10
N ASN A 451 -25.69 -14.25 14.32
CA ASN A 451 -26.55 -13.34 15.07
C ASN A 451 -25.80 -12.17 15.75
N GLU A 452 -24.47 -12.19 15.74
CA GLU A 452 -23.63 -11.06 16.18
C GLU A 452 -23.38 -10.05 15.05
N ILE A 453 -23.71 -10.39 13.81
CA ILE A 453 -23.42 -9.58 12.61
C ILE A 453 -24.71 -8.89 12.16
N THR A 454 -24.78 -7.57 12.34
CA THR A 454 -25.85 -6.72 11.80
C THR A 454 -25.53 -6.23 10.39
N PHE A 455 -24.25 -6.03 10.09
CA PHE A 455 -23.76 -5.67 8.77
C PHE A 455 -22.34 -6.19 8.57
N GLN A 456 -22.03 -6.61 7.34
CA GLN A 456 -20.67 -6.88 6.89
C GLN A 456 -20.52 -6.55 5.41
N ASN A 457 -19.31 -6.19 5.01
CA ASN A 457 -18.89 -6.09 3.61
C ASN A 457 -17.59 -6.90 3.41
N ILE A 458 -16.90 -6.70 2.29
CA ILE A 458 -15.63 -7.41 2.03
C ILE A 458 -14.57 -7.18 3.12
N TRP A 459 -14.54 -5.99 3.73
CA TRP A 459 -13.54 -5.62 4.72
C TRP A 459 -13.77 -6.29 6.07
N GLY A 460 -15.03 -6.53 6.45
CA GLY A 460 -15.34 -7.13 7.75
C GLY A 460 -16.74 -6.84 8.24
N VAL A 461 -16.97 -7.18 9.51
CA VAL A 461 -18.16 -6.74 10.24
C VAL A 461 -18.05 -5.25 10.55
N ALA A 462 -19.19 -4.59 10.68
CA ALA A 462 -19.24 -3.17 11.01
C ALA A 462 -18.60 -2.85 12.38
N ASP A 463 -18.03 -1.65 12.53
CA ASP A 463 -17.34 -1.22 13.76
C ASP A 463 -18.24 -1.34 15.00
N GLY A 464 -19.54 -1.05 14.86
CA GLY A 464 -20.54 -1.21 15.92
C GLY A 464 -20.76 -2.66 16.38
N ASP A 465 -20.55 -3.65 15.53
CA ASP A 465 -20.62 -5.06 15.91
C ASP A 465 -19.32 -5.52 16.57
N MET A 466 -18.17 -5.05 16.06
CA MET A 466 -16.88 -5.23 16.73
C MET A 466 -16.87 -4.61 18.13
N ALA A 467 -17.50 -3.44 18.31
CA ALA A 467 -17.67 -2.83 19.63
C ALA A 467 -18.41 -3.75 20.60
N LYS A 468 -19.55 -4.35 20.18
CA LYS A 468 -20.31 -5.30 21.02
C LYS A 468 -19.48 -6.55 21.34
N LYS A 469 -18.76 -7.09 20.35
CA LYS A 469 -17.91 -8.28 20.52
C LYS A 469 -16.76 -8.00 21.48
N ALA A 470 -16.11 -6.84 21.37
CA ALA A 470 -15.03 -6.42 22.25
C ALA A 470 -15.49 -6.35 23.72
N ILE A 471 -16.69 -5.82 23.98
CA ILE A 471 -17.29 -5.82 25.33
C ILE A 471 -17.44 -7.23 25.87
N LYS A 472 -18.01 -8.16 25.08
CA LYS A 472 -18.13 -9.58 25.51
C LYS A 472 -16.77 -10.23 25.81
N VAL A 473 -15.75 -9.93 25.00
CA VAL A 473 -14.39 -10.43 25.21
C VAL A 473 -13.83 -9.89 26.53
N MET A 474 -13.92 -8.58 26.77
CA MET A 474 -13.43 -7.94 27.99
C MET A 474 -14.19 -8.39 29.25
N ASP A 475 -15.52 -8.58 29.16
CA ASP A 475 -16.32 -9.10 30.28
C ASP A 475 -15.86 -10.50 30.70
N LYS A 476 -15.53 -11.35 29.72
CA LYS A 476 -14.96 -12.69 29.98
C LYS A 476 -13.55 -12.61 30.57
N GLU A 477 -12.72 -11.68 30.10
CA GLU A 477 -11.37 -11.48 30.64
C GLU A 477 -11.39 -10.98 32.06
N TYR A 478 -12.29 -10.04 32.37
CA TYR A 478 -12.45 -9.49 33.70
C TYR A 478 -12.74 -10.56 34.75
N GLN A 479 -13.51 -11.60 34.39
CA GLN A 479 -13.79 -12.75 35.28
C GLN A 479 -12.53 -13.53 35.68
N SER A 480 -11.44 -13.45 34.91
CA SER A 480 -10.18 -14.12 35.24
C SER A 480 -9.38 -13.43 36.35
N GLY A 481 -9.74 -12.19 36.72
CA GLY A 481 -9.02 -11.38 37.70
C GLY A 481 -7.68 -10.80 37.23
N LYS A 482 -7.26 -11.06 35.99
CA LYS A 482 -6.05 -10.46 35.39
C LYS A 482 -6.41 -9.15 34.67
N PRO A 483 -5.53 -8.13 34.70
CA PRO A 483 -5.73 -6.97 33.85
C PRO A 483 -5.54 -7.38 32.38
N PHE A 484 -6.19 -6.67 31.46
CA PHE A 484 -6.09 -6.94 30.02
C PHE A 484 -5.58 -5.72 29.25
N PHE A 485 -4.84 -6.00 28.16
CA PHE A 485 -4.45 -5.04 27.13
C PHE A 485 -5.03 -5.52 25.80
N ASN A 486 -6.05 -4.79 25.33
CA ASN A 486 -6.74 -5.11 24.08
C ASN A 486 -6.50 -4.01 23.06
N HIS A 487 -5.90 -4.39 21.92
CA HIS A 487 -5.74 -3.53 20.76
C HIS A 487 -6.85 -3.83 19.76
N ILE A 488 -7.80 -2.91 19.64
CA ILE A 488 -8.92 -2.93 18.70
C ILE A 488 -8.55 -2.08 17.49
N MET A 489 -8.75 -2.60 16.27
CA MET A 489 -8.66 -1.81 15.04
C MET A 489 -10.02 -1.69 14.35
N THR A 490 -10.41 -0.47 13.97
CA THR A 490 -11.64 -0.20 13.21
C THR A 490 -11.49 -0.55 11.73
N VAL A 491 -12.59 -0.76 11.02
CA VAL A 491 -12.59 -1.22 9.61
C VAL A 491 -13.54 -0.40 8.73
N SER A 492 -14.58 0.21 9.30
CA SER A 492 -15.70 0.75 8.50
C SER A 492 -15.34 2.01 7.69
N ASN A 493 -14.30 2.76 8.07
CA ASN A 493 -13.79 3.92 7.31
C ASN A 493 -12.93 3.52 6.09
N HIS A 494 -13.32 2.44 5.41
CA HIS A 494 -12.69 1.96 4.18
C HIS A 494 -13.71 2.02 3.04
N ARG A 495 -13.28 2.42 1.84
CA ARG A 495 -14.12 2.39 0.63
C ARG A 495 -14.71 0.98 0.46
N PRO A 496 -16.03 0.82 0.21
CA PRO A 496 -17.02 1.81 -0.22
C PRO A 496 -17.71 2.65 0.88
N PHE A 497 -17.21 2.65 2.12
CA PHE A 497 -17.75 3.41 3.26
C PHE A 497 -19.18 3.02 3.66
N THR A 498 -19.50 1.74 3.51
CA THR A 498 -20.82 1.17 3.82
C THR A 498 -20.92 0.73 5.27
N TYR A 499 -22.11 0.92 5.85
CA TYR A 499 -22.44 0.60 7.25
C TYR A 499 -23.94 0.30 7.35
N PRO A 500 -24.46 -0.22 8.49
CA PRO A 500 -25.89 -0.52 8.61
C PRO A 500 -26.78 0.71 8.39
N ASP A 501 -27.84 0.56 7.59
CA ASP A 501 -28.76 1.65 7.29
C ASP A 501 -29.51 2.17 8.53
N GLY A 502 -29.80 3.47 8.56
CA GLY A 502 -30.67 4.10 9.56
C GLY A 502 -30.08 4.24 10.97
N VAL A 503 -28.79 3.92 11.19
CA VAL A 503 -28.13 4.02 12.50
C VAL A 503 -27.59 5.42 12.83
N ILE A 504 -27.31 6.22 11.80
CA ILE A 504 -26.88 7.62 11.90
C ILE A 504 -27.58 8.46 10.83
N ASP A 505 -27.81 9.75 11.13
CA ASP A 505 -28.23 10.72 10.12
C ASP A 505 -27.01 11.25 9.37
N THR A 506 -27.02 11.04 8.06
CA THR A 506 -25.99 11.52 7.12
C THR A 506 -26.59 12.27 5.94
N SER A 507 -27.85 12.72 6.07
CA SER A 507 -28.55 13.46 5.02
C SER A 507 -27.93 14.81 4.68
N ASP A 508 -27.16 15.39 5.62
CA ASP A 508 -26.36 16.60 5.46
C ASP A 508 -25.01 16.36 4.76
N LEU A 509 -24.61 15.11 4.55
CA LEU A 509 -23.32 14.74 3.96
C LEU A 509 -23.46 14.22 2.52
N SER A 510 -22.73 14.85 1.59
CA SER A 510 -22.71 14.43 0.18
C SER A 510 -21.64 13.40 -0.16
N ASN A 511 -20.56 13.33 0.63
CA ASN A 511 -19.41 12.46 0.40
C ASN A 511 -19.49 11.19 1.24
N ASP A 512 -19.42 10.01 0.61
CA ASP A 512 -19.49 8.72 1.31
C ASP A 512 -18.36 8.50 2.32
N ARG A 513 -17.16 9.07 2.08
CA ARG A 513 -16.08 9.01 3.09
C ARG A 513 -16.46 9.76 4.36
N ASP A 514 -17.01 10.97 4.23
CA ASP A 514 -17.45 11.79 5.38
C ASP A 514 -18.51 11.01 6.20
N LYS A 515 -19.39 10.26 5.51
CA LYS A 515 -20.37 9.38 6.15
C LYS A 515 -19.71 8.22 6.88
N GLY A 516 -18.72 7.57 6.27
CA GLY A 516 -17.92 6.51 6.89
C GLY A 516 -17.21 6.97 8.16
N VAL A 517 -16.58 8.14 8.12
CA VAL A 517 -15.96 8.78 9.30
C VAL A 517 -16.98 8.99 10.42
N ARG A 518 -18.14 9.56 10.10
CA ARG A 518 -19.22 9.79 11.08
C ARG A 518 -19.76 8.48 11.66
N TYR A 519 -19.82 7.42 10.87
CA TYR A 519 -20.20 6.09 11.36
C TYR A 519 -19.17 5.48 12.30
N THR A 520 -17.87 5.64 12.02
CA THR A 520 -16.80 5.20 12.92
C THR A 520 -16.85 5.97 14.26
N ASP A 521 -17.05 7.30 14.24
CA ASP A 521 -17.26 8.11 15.46
C ASP A 521 -18.45 7.60 16.29
N TYR A 522 -19.59 7.37 15.62
CA TYR A 522 -20.78 6.79 16.24
C TYR A 522 -20.52 5.40 16.85
N SER A 523 -19.77 4.55 16.16
CA SER A 523 -19.46 3.19 16.64
C SER A 523 -18.55 3.22 17.87
N ILE A 524 -17.59 4.14 17.91
CA ILE A 524 -16.75 4.38 19.10
C ILE A 524 -17.61 4.93 20.25
N LYS A 525 -18.53 5.87 19.98
CA LYS A 525 -19.50 6.32 21.00
C LYS A 525 -20.28 5.15 21.58
N LYS A 526 -20.78 4.25 20.73
CA LYS A 526 -21.53 3.05 21.16
C LYS A 526 -20.67 2.11 21.98
N PHE A 527 -19.40 1.93 21.63
CA PHE A 527 -18.44 1.20 22.46
C PHE A 527 -18.36 1.78 23.88
N PHE A 528 -18.19 3.10 24.02
CA PHE A 528 -18.13 3.75 25.33
C PHE A 528 -19.46 3.66 26.11
N GLU A 529 -20.62 3.81 25.44
CA GLU A 529 -21.93 3.64 26.07
C GLU A 529 -22.16 2.23 26.62
N LEU A 530 -21.60 1.21 25.96
CA LEU A 530 -21.63 -0.17 26.44
C LEU A 530 -20.61 -0.39 27.56
N ALA A 531 -19.38 0.13 27.40
CA ALA A 531 -18.31 0.00 28.37
C ALA A 531 -18.68 0.64 29.72
N GLN A 532 -19.31 1.82 29.72
CA GLN A 532 -19.76 2.52 30.93
C GLN A 532 -20.69 1.70 31.83
N LYS A 533 -21.34 0.66 31.29
CA LYS A 533 -22.23 -0.23 32.04
C LYS A 533 -21.49 -1.40 32.71
N GLN A 534 -20.19 -1.55 32.42
CA GLN A 534 -19.40 -2.69 32.87
C GLN A 534 -18.59 -2.38 34.14
N PRO A 535 -18.39 -3.37 35.03
CA PRO A 535 -17.70 -3.16 36.31
C PRO A 535 -16.21 -2.79 36.15
N TRP A 536 -15.59 -3.12 35.01
CA TRP A 536 -14.18 -2.81 34.74
C TRP A 536 -13.95 -1.38 34.24
N TYR A 537 -14.98 -0.63 33.85
CA TYR A 537 -14.85 0.67 33.17
C TYR A 537 -14.03 1.69 33.96
N ASN A 538 -14.37 1.92 35.24
CA ASN A 538 -13.68 2.91 36.07
C ASN A 538 -12.19 2.58 36.28
N ASN A 539 -11.83 1.28 36.18
CA ASN A 539 -10.45 0.79 36.26
C ASN A 539 -9.84 0.53 34.87
N THR A 540 -10.20 1.30 33.85
CA THR A 540 -9.68 1.14 32.48
C THR A 540 -9.13 2.45 31.93
N VAL A 541 -8.03 2.37 31.19
CA VAL A 541 -7.48 3.46 30.37
C VAL A 541 -7.73 3.14 28.91
N PHE A 542 -8.25 4.12 28.18
CA PHE A 542 -8.54 4.02 26.76
C PHE A 542 -7.53 4.89 25.99
N VAL A 543 -6.86 4.30 25.00
CA VAL A 543 -6.03 5.02 24.05
C VAL A 543 -6.78 5.08 22.74
N ILE A 544 -6.96 6.27 22.19
CA ILE A 544 -7.63 6.47 20.90
C ILE A 544 -6.61 7.12 19.99
N LEU A 545 -6.25 6.44 18.90
CA LEU A 545 -5.14 6.84 18.05
C LEU A 545 -5.43 6.46 16.60
N ALA A 546 -5.37 7.40 15.66
CA ALA A 546 -5.45 6.99 14.26
C ALA A 546 -4.18 6.27 13.81
N ASP A 547 -4.31 5.37 12.84
CA ASP A 547 -3.18 4.65 12.27
C ASP A 547 -2.43 5.47 11.20
N HIS A 548 -3.16 6.19 10.36
CA HIS A 548 -2.67 7.14 9.36
C HIS A 548 -3.79 8.08 8.87
N CYS A 549 -3.45 9.02 7.97
CA CYS A 549 -4.42 9.90 7.30
C CYS A 549 -5.07 9.23 6.09
N ALA A 550 -6.27 9.69 5.70
CA ALA A 550 -7.04 9.14 4.58
C ALA A 550 -6.44 9.35 3.18
N SER A 551 -5.54 10.32 3.02
CA SER A 551 -4.87 10.62 1.75
C SER A 551 -3.38 10.76 2.00
N SER A 552 -2.58 10.31 1.04
CA SER A 552 -1.12 10.40 1.07
C SER A 552 -0.51 11.31 0.00
N ALA A 553 -1.31 11.74 -0.99
CA ALA A 553 -0.87 12.58 -2.10
C ALA A 553 -0.78 14.06 -1.71
N GLY A 554 0.23 14.75 -2.23
CA GLY A 554 0.44 16.19 -2.04
C GLY A 554 1.51 16.75 -2.97
N LYS A 555 1.85 18.04 -2.81
CA LYS A 555 2.79 18.76 -3.69
C LYS A 555 4.27 18.39 -3.45
N THR A 556 4.60 17.81 -2.29
CA THR A 556 5.97 17.43 -1.88
C THR A 556 6.05 15.93 -1.58
N GLU A 557 7.26 15.37 -1.46
CA GLU A 557 7.48 13.92 -1.24
C GLU A 557 6.80 13.42 0.02
N LEU A 558 6.82 14.27 1.05
CA LEU A 558 6.23 14.03 2.34
C LEU A 558 5.38 15.24 2.73
N PRO A 559 4.12 15.32 2.26
CA PRO A 559 3.24 16.44 2.57
C PRO A 559 2.84 16.37 4.05
N LEU A 560 3.36 17.29 4.87
CA LEU A 560 3.21 17.26 6.34
C LEU A 560 1.75 17.20 6.82
N ASP A 561 0.85 17.87 6.10
CA ASP A 561 -0.58 17.90 6.40
C ASP A 561 -1.25 16.53 6.24
N LYS A 562 -0.65 15.61 5.47
CA LYS A 562 -1.13 14.24 5.23
C LYS A 562 -0.56 13.21 6.19
N TYR A 563 0.10 13.65 7.26
CA TYR A 563 0.58 12.78 8.34
C TYR A 563 0.01 13.17 9.70
N ARG A 564 -0.76 14.25 9.81
CA ARG A 564 -1.30 14.70 11.10
C ARG A 564 -2.53 13.89 11.50
N ILE A 565 -2.46 13.26 12.66
CA ILE A 565 -3.49 12.35 13.15
C ILE A 565 -3.97 12.74 14.57
N PRO A 566 -5.21 12.42 14.94
CA PRO A 566 -5.68 12.57 16.31
C PRO A 566 -5.13 11.45 17.19
N ALA A 567 -4.77 11.81 18.42
CA ALA A 567 -4.31 10.90 19.46
C ALA A 567 -4.71 11.41 20.84
N MET A 568 -5.25 10.53 21.68
CA MET A 568 -5.64 10.88 23.04
C MET A 568 -5.64 9.68 23.98
N ILE A 569 -5.38 9.96 25.27
CA ILE A 569 -5.51 8.98 26.35
C ILE A 569 -6.61 9.45 27.29
N TYR A 570 -7.60 8.59 27.50
CA TYR A 570 -8.76 8.84 28.34
C TYR A 570 -8.82 7.82 29.47
N ALA A 571 -9.17 8.27 30.68
CA ALA A 571 -9.62 7.37 31.72
C ALA A 571 -10.77 8.05 32.48
N PRO A 572 -11.84 7.30 32.83
CA PRO A 572 -12.95 7.85 33.63
C PRO A 572 -12.50 8.29 35.03
N GLU A 573 -11.49 7.63 35.60
CA GLU A 573 -10.90 7.96 36.89
C GLU A 573 -9.37 7.88 36.84
N GLY A 574 -8.71 8.77 37.59
CA GLY A 574 -7.25 8.73 37.81
C GLY A 574 -6.40 9.35 36.70
N LEU A 575 -7.01 10.11 35.78
CA LEU A 575 -6.30 10.89 34.77
C LEU A 575 -6.92 12.29 34.65
N THR A 576 -6.09 13.32 34.82
CA THR A 576 -6.53 14.71 34.65
C THR A 576 -6.52 15.09 33.18
N PRO A 577 -7.63 15.61 32.62
CA PRO A 577 -7.66 16.10 31.25
C PRO A 577 -6.63 17.23 31.05
N GLN A 578 -5.90 17.17 29.94
CA GLN A 578 -4.95 18.21 29.55
C GLN A 578 -4.68 18.16 28.05
N LYS A 579 -4.35 19.32 27.48
CA LYS A 579 -3.93 19.44 26.09
C LYS A 579 -2.41 19.46 26.01
N VAL A 580 -1.83 18.57 25.20
CA VAL A 580 -0.40 18.51 24.92
C VAL A 580 -0.16 19.08 23.51
N ASP A 581 0.38 20.29 23.47
CA ASP A 581 0.64 21.03 22.22
C ASP A 581 2.01 20.72 21.59
N LYS A 582 2.86 19.98 22.29
CA LYS A 582 4.17 19.55 21.78
C LYS A 582 3.98 18.70 20.52
N MET A 583 4.87 18.86 19.54
CA MET A 583 4.96 17.95 18.40
C MET A 583 5.38 16.57 18.90
N ILE A 584 4.64 15.53 18.52
CA ILE A 584 4.96 14.16 18.86
C ILE A 584 4.87 13.25 17.63
N SER A 585 5.60 12.14 17.69
CA SER A 585 5.44 11.04 16.74
C SER A 585 4.43 10.03 17.26
N GLN A 586 3.74 9.32 16.37
CA GLN A 586 2.85 8.21 16.72
C GLN A 586 3.51 7.15 17.62
N ILE A 587 4.84 6.95 17.46
CA ILE A 587 5.62 6.01 18.27
C ILE A 587 5.71 6.39 19.76
N ASP A 588 5.46 7.66 20.10
CA ASP A 588 5.62 8.20 21.46
C ASP A 588 4.38 7.97 22.34
N VAL A 589 3.21 7.67 21.74
CA VAL A 589 1.92 7.57 22.47
C VAL A 589 1.92 6.41 23.46
N MET A 590 2.37 5.23 23.05
CA MET A 590 2.37 4.05 23.92
C MET A 590 3.42 4.14 25.06
N PRO A 591 4.66 4.60 24.83
CA PRO A 591 5.59 4.92 25.92
C PRO A 591 5.04 5.95 26.91
N THR A 592 4.33 6.98 26.43
CA THR A 592 3.64 7.95 27.29
C THR A 592 2.57 7.27 28.16
N LEU A 593 1.77 6.36 27.59
CA LEU A 593 0.83 5.57 28.37
C LEU A 593 1.53 4.74 29.47
N LEU A 594 2.64 4.08 29.15
CA LEU A 594 3.39 3.27 30.11
C LEU A 594 3.94 4.14 31.26
N GLY A 595 4.33 5.38 30.97
CA GLY A 595 4.68 6.41 31.95
C GLY A 595 3.51 6.78 32.86
N ILE A 596 2.33 7.07 32.28
CA ILE A 596 1.08 7.33 33.03
C ILE A 596 0.73 6.17 33.97
N LEU A 597 0.96 4.94 33.53
CA LEU A 597 0.71 3.73 34.33
C LEU A 597 1.84 3.43 35.34
N ASN A 598 2.92 4.21 35.38
CA ASN A 598 4.09 4.00 36.24
C ASN A 598 4.70 2.58 36.08
N PHE A 599 4.81 2.10 34.84
CA PHE A 599 5.40 0.78 34.58
C PHE A 599 6.91 0.77 34.81
N ASN A 600 7.39 -0.29 35.46
CA ASN A 600 8.81 -0.66 35.47
C ASN A 600 9.06 -1.70 34.37
N TYR A 601 9.94 -1.41 33.41
CA TYR A 601 10.19 -2.32 32.29
C TYR A 601 11.52 -2.04 31.58
N GLU A 602 12.06 -3.08 30.95
CA GLU A 602 13.14 -2.94 29.97
C GLU A 602 12.55 -2.48 28.63
N SER A 603 13.05 -1.38 28.09
CA SER A 603 12.57 -0.76 26.86
C SER A 603 13.61 -0.82 25.76
N LYS A 604 13.20 -1.26 24.57
CA LYS A 604 13.93 -1.01 23.31
C LYS A 604 13.27 0.08 22.48
N PHE A 605 12.15 0.66 22.95
CA PHE A 605 11.37 1.64 22.19
C PHE A 605 12.19 2.88 21.85
N PHE A 606 12.01 3.37 20.63
CA PHE A 606 12.49 4.68 20.23
C PHE A 606 11.50 5.77 20.63
N GLY A 607 10.21 5.42 20.70
CA GLY A 607 9.23 6.29 21.32
C GLY A 607 9.58 6.57 22.79
N VAL A 608 9.21 7.75 23.26
CA VAL A 608 9.47 8.21 24.63
C VAL A 608 8.22 8.83 25.25
N ASP A 609 8.20 8.96 26.58
CA ASP A 609 7.13 9.64 27.30
C ASP A 609 7.21 11.16 27.06
N VAL A 610 6.20 11.72 26.41
CA VAL A 610 6.17 13.14 26.00
C VAL A 610 5.79 14.10 27.12
N LEU A 611 5.31 13.55 28.25
CA LEU A 611 4.94 14.32 29.44
C LEU A 611 6.16 14.65 30.31
N LYS A 612 7.30 13.99 30.09
CA LYS A 612 8.55 14.32 30.78
C LYS A 612 9.09 15.69 30.31
N GLU A 613 9.77 16.38 31.22
CA GLU A 613 10.30 17.73 30.98
C GLU A 613 11.43 17.75 29.95
N ASP A 614 12.22 16.69 29.90
CA ASP A 614 13.35 16.51 28.98
C ASP A 614 12.94 15.97 27.61
N TYR A 615 11.63 15.85 27.33
CA TYR A 615 11.14 15.46 26.02
C TYR A 615 11.57 16.45 24.94
N VAL A 616 12.25 15.95 23.91
CA VAL A 616 12.68 16.72 22.75
C VAL A 616 11.68 16.50 21.60
N PRO A 617 10.87 17.51 21.22
CA PRO A 617 9.83 17.35 20.20
C PRO A 617 10.40 17.00 18.83
N ARG A 618 9.89 15.90 18.26
CA ARG A 618 10.23 15.40 16.92
C ARG A 618 9.10 14.54 16.35
N ALA A 619 9.13 14.34 15.05
CA ALA A 619 8.27 13.37 14.39
C ALA A 619 8.99 12.64 13.25
N PHE A 620 8.55 11.43 12.95
CA PHE A 620 8.99 10.64 11.81
C PHE A 620 7.80 10.46 10.89
N ILE A 621 8.02 10.67 9.59
CA ILE A 621 7.01 10.45 8.56
C ILE A 621 7.70 9.79 7.38
N ALA A 622 7.09 8.82 6.74
CA ALA A 622 7.73 8.13 5.63
C ALA A 622 6.76 7.69 4.53
N THR A 623 7.31 7.55 3.34
CA THR A 623 6.75 6.73 2.26
C THR A 623 7.54 5.42 2.19
N TYR A 624 7.39 4.69 1.08
CA TYR A 624 8.18 3.52 0.79
C TYR A 624 9.69 3.82 0.64
N GLN A 625 10.04 4.99 0.11
CA GLN A 625 11.42 5.40 -0.20
C GLN A 625 11.87 6.61 0.58
N ASP A 626 10.98 7.56 0.85
CA ASP A 626 11.38 8.81 1.48
C ASP A 626 11.19 8.73 2.99
N LEU A 627 12.26 9.01 3.72
CA LEU A 627 12.32 8.94 5.17
C LEU A 627 12.43 10.37 5.72
N GLY A 628 11.33 10.87 6.26
CA GLY A 628 11.17 12.22 6.78
C GLY A 628 11.41 12.32 8.29
N TYR A 629 12.19 13.29 8.71
CA TYR A 629 12.43 13.63 10.11
C TYR A 629 12.08 15.10 10.35
N ILE A 630 11.18 15.35 11.29
CA ILE A 630 10.66 16.68 11.60
C ILE A 630 11.26 17.13 12.94
N ARG A 631 11.98 18.25 12.92
CA ARG A 631 12.61 18.87 14.10
C ARG A 631 12.69 20.38 13.93
N ASP A 632 12.27 21.16 14.94
CA ASP A 632 12.33 22.64 14.96
C ASP A 632 11.89 23.28 13.62
N ASN A 633 10.65 23.01 13.21
CA ASN A 633 10.06 23.51 11.96
C ASN A 633 10.86 23.22 10.68
N THR A 634 11.67 22.14 10.71
CA THR A 634 12.48 21.66 9.60
C THR A 634 12.11 20.20 9.32
N LEU A 635 11.70 19.91 8.08
CA LEU A 635 11.53 18.55 7.56
C LEU A 635 12.81 18.17 6.81
N THR A 636 13.49 17.12 7.26
CA THR A 636 14.63 16.50 6.57
C THR A 636 14.16 15.22 5.90
N ILE A 637 14.37 15.10 4.60
CA ILE A 637 14.01 13.93 3.81
C ILE A 637 15.28 13.23 3.36
N LEU A 638 15.43 11.96 3.74
CA LEU A 638 16.44 11.05 3.21
C LEU A 638 15.79 10.18 2.14
N SER A 639 16.39 10.13 0.95
CA SER A 639 15.90 9.38 -0.19
C SER A 639 16.98 8.43 -0.74
N PRO A 640 16.62 7.40 -1.52
CA PRO A 640 17.58 6.50 -2.13
C PRO A 640 18.61 7.23 -3.00
N ASN A 641 19.78 6.59 -3.16
CA ASN A 641 20.98 7.18 -3.77
C ASN A 641 21.56 8.35 -2.95
N GLN A 642 21.42 8.26 -1.62
CA GLN A 642 22.05 9.18 -0.67
C GLN A 642 21.66 10.65 -0.87
N LYS A 643 20.42 10.86 -1.34
CA LYS A 643 19.87 12.20 -1.57
C LYS A 643 19.27 12.74 -0.28
N ILE A 644 19.53 14.02 -0.02
CA ILE A 644 19.00 14.73 1.13
C ILE A 644 18.31 16.00 0.63
N LYS A 645 17.08 16.21 1.07
CA LYS A 645 16.37 17.49 0.93
C LYS A 645 15.95 17.99 2.30
N GLN A 646 15.91 19.30 2.47
CA GLN A 646 15.37 19.92 3.66
C GLN A 646 14.37 21.01 3.30
N TYR A 647 13.31 21.08 4.09
CA TYR A 647 12.27 22.08 3.96
C TYR A 647 12.04 22.76 5.30
N SER A 648 11.88 24.07 5.28
CA SER A 648 11.35 24.82 6.41
C SER A 648 9.85 25.01 6.26
N PHE A 649 9.15 25.09 7.39
CA PHE A 649 7.74 25.43 7.43
C PHE A 649 7.47 26.43 8.56
N LYS A 650 6.39 27.20 8.44
CA LYS A 650 5.97 28.14 9.48
C LYS A 650 5.14 27.43 10.54
N ASP A 651 5.08 28.01 11.74
CA ASP A 651 4.49 27.38 12.93
C ASP A 651 3.18 26.64 12.66
N ASN A 652 3.14 25.41 13.17
CA ASN A 652 1.98 24.54 13.26
C ASN A 652 0.92 25.16 14.19
N LYS A 653 0.15 26.12 13.69
CA LYS A 653 -1.16 26.37 14.30
C LYS A 653 -2.04 25.14 14.09
N ILE A 654 -2.84 24.80 15.09
CA ILE A 654 -3.67 23.59 15.07
C ILE A 654 -4.62 23.58 13.87
N ASP A 655 -5.11 24.75 13.49
CA ASP A 655 -6.13 24.93 12.45
C ASP A 655 -5.55 25.29 11.06
N VAL A 656 -4.22 25.23 10.89
CA VAL A 656 -3.56 25.59 9.63
C VAL A 656 -2.84 24.37 9.07
N LEU A 657 -3.34 23.88 7.94
CA LEU A 657 -2.66 22.85 7.13
C LEU A 657 -1.31 23.42 6.65
N VAL A 658 -0.24 22.65 6.86
CA VAL A 658 1.13 23.11 6.56
C VAL A 658 1.32 23.22 5.05
N THR A 659 1.21 24.42 4.50
CA THR A 659 1.60 24.73 3.12
C THR A 659 1.81 26.25 2.98
N PRO A 660 2.87 26.71 2.27
CA PRO A 660 3.90 25.96 1.55
C PRO A 660 5.11 25.53 2.41
N LEU A 661 5.79 24.47 1.95
CA LEU A 661 7.14 24.08 2.39
C LEU A 661 8.18 24.84 1.57
N ASP A 662 9.13 25.50 2.23
CA ASP A 662 10.20 26.26 1.57
C ASP A 662 11.50 25.45 1.62
N GLU A 663 12.05 25.09 0.46
CA GLU A 663 13.31 24.32 0.38
C GLU A 663 14.49 25.10 0.98
N ILE A 664 15.20 24.46 1.90
CA ILE A 664 16.41 24.99 2.53
C ILE A 664 17.61 24.68 1.64
N LYS A 665 18.14 25.70 0.96
CA LYS A 665 19.28 25.57 0.05
C LYS A 665 20.58 25.11 0.72
N GLN A 666 20.76 25.41 2.01
CA GLN A 666 21.91 24.97 2.80
C GLN A 666 21.41 24.10 3.97
N PRO A 667 21.46 22.77 3.84
CA PRO A 667 20.93 21.88 4.87
C PRO A 667 21.58 22.11 6.24
N LYS A 668 20.74 22.18 7.27
CA LYS A 668 21.15 22.20 8.68
C LYS A 668 21.69 20.82 9.04
N GLN A 669 23.02 20.68 9.03
CA GLN A 669 23.70 19.39 9.21
C GLN A 669 23.31 18.66 10.50
N LYS A 670 23.03 19.39 11.59
CA LYS A 670 22.52 18.81 12.84
C LYS A 670 21.30 17.90 12.60
N TYR A 671 20.27 18.40 11.90
CA TYR A 671 19.04 17.64 11.68
C TYR A 671 19.22 16.54 10.63
N VAL A 672 20.13 16.72 9.67
CA VAL A 672 20.56 15.65 8.76
C VAL A 672 21.18 14.50 9.55
N ASN A 673 22.10 14.81 10.46
CA ASN A 673 22.80 13.80 11.25
C ASN A 673 21.85 13.09 12.22
N GLU A 674 20.94 13.81 12.87
CA GLU A 674 19.89 13.22 13.71
C GLU A 674 18.99 12.27 12.89
N ALA A 675 18.51 12.72 11.71
CA ALA A 675 17.69 11.90 10.82
C ALA A 675 18.40 10.60 10.42
N ILE A 676 19.65 10.70 9.95
CA ILE A 676 20.46 9.53 9.57
C ILE A 676 20.62 8.60 10.77
N SER A 677 20.91 9.15 11.96
CA SER A 677 21.13 8.35 13.17
C SER A 677 19.90 7.54 13.55
N PHE A 678 18.69 8.11 13.49
CA PHE A 678 17.45 7.35 13.77
C PHE A 678 17.20 6.25 12.75
N TYR A 679 17.26 6.57 11.46
CA TYR A 679 16.91 5.62 10.41
C TYR A 679 17.97 4.53 10.24
N GLN A 680 19.25 4.88 10.28
CA GLN A 680 20.35 3.93 10.27
C GLN A 680 20.27 2.99 11.47
N PHE A 681 20.10 3.53 12.68
CA PHE A 681 20.08 2.71 13.88
C PHE A 681 18.87 1.76 13.90
N THR A 682 17.70 2.24 13.46
CA THR A 682 16.51 1.40 13.29
C THR A 682 16.76 0.27 12.28
N ALA A 683 17.33 0.59 11.11
CA ALA A 683 17.63 -0.39 10.08
C ALA A 683 18.63 -1.46 10.58
N THR A 684 19.72 -1.04 11.22
CA THR A 684 20.72 -1.95 11.80
C THR A 684 20.10 -2.87 12.84
N GLN A 685 19.25 -2.34 13.73
CA GLN A 685 18.58 -3.14 14.75
C GLN A 685 17.64 -4.19 14.17
N LEU A 686 16.91 -3.86 13.09
CA LEU A 686 16.04 -4.81 12.40
C LEU A 686 16.86 -5.86 11.64
N GLN A 687 17.91 -5.45 10.90
CA GLN A 687 18.76 -6.35 10.13
C GLN A 687 19.49 -7.37 11.02
N ASN A 688 19.97 -6.93 12.18
CA ASN A 688 20.71 -7.77 13.13
C ASN A 688 19.81 -8.44 14.18
N LYS A 689 18.48 -8.31 14.05
CA LYS A 689 17.49 -8.87 14.99
C LYS A 689 17.64 -8.40 16.44
N GLN A 690 18.28 -7.25 16.66
CA GLN A 690 18.46 -6.66 17.98
C GLN A 690 17.15 -6.11 18.57
N TYR A 691 16.11 -5.98 17.74
CA TYR A 691 14.74 -5.65 18.17
C TYR A 691 13.87 -6.85 18.57
N ASN A 692 14.42 -8.07 18.62
CA ASN A 692 13.67 -9.23 19.13
C ASN A 692 13.47 -9.15 20.67
N LYS A 693 12.49 -9.88 21.21
CA LYS A 693 12.01 -9.78 22.60
C LYS A 693 13.03 -10.19 23.67
#